data_AF-A0A1I4PIB7-F1
#
_entry.id   AF-A0A1I4PIB7-F1
#
_cell.length_a   1.000
_cell.length_b   1.000
_cell.length_c   1.000
_cell.angle_alpha   90.00
_cell.angle_beta   90.00
_cell.angle_gamma   90.00
#
_symmetry.space_group_name_H-M   'P 1'
#
loop_
_entity.id
_entity.type
_entity.pdbx_description
1 polymer ?
#
loop_
_entity_poly.entity_id
_entity_poly.type
_entity_poly.pdbx_seq_one_letter_code
_entity_poly.pdbx_strand_id
1 'polypeptide(L)'
;MTRKDHNQMEVEQKLLEVEAMLEKEKDQYIQHRQEYRQVLATFNRIDQNRAIRSGFTWMKNAKAIATGKKTVKQTFDKKQMQKKAKQKIKKWKRSLYEYGFYETVIPELKQIVEKTNNPYDRKNAAMELAVWYANQYTVSAAEQALSYLDVLKKYTLSKEWSRRVTILEAESLLHLEEHDKAKQLLLDQIEMQEHPDLYLAMASTETISDKKVEWINQALALDQLKPITLEQSHQDRTLYDSIQVTDQLAQHDERPVVTVIIPVYNAEKTVQTALDSIINQTWSKLEVLVVDDCSTDNTVQVVEQYVQKDQRIKLLKNSENAGAYIARNRALQQATGEFVTVHDADDWSHPEKMEIQVKHLLENEHVIANTSQQARVTEDLQFHRRGKPGEYLFANMSSLMFRREIALERIGYWDSIRFGADGEFKKRLIKAFGKEAVVDVKTGPCAFQRQSSGSLTANSVFGYHGYFMGVRKEYLDAYTHYHQTHQDVYYPFPMTERPFAVPEPMWPVREAKSHDNRRHFDVIIVSEFRLLGGTNMSNIEEIKAQKELGLKTGLIQLYRHDLHSAQMINPKVREQIDGKHVQMIGYGEKVTCNVLIVRHPPVLQEWQKYVPDVEAKSIKVIVNQPPKRDYTKTEAALYNIRTCAKRLKHYFGKKAIWYPIGPSVREALEEHHQKHLAAITVAPEDWVNIINVAEWKRTERPARQGRIKIGRHSRAQYVKWPNDTEELLTIYPESKEFEIHVLGGAQVPEKLLGQIPQNWMVHEFGEIEPKDFLQEIDVFVYYTHPGWVEAFGRVIFEAMAAGVPVVISPSYKNLFKDAAIYAEPDQVQAKVKQLMEDAELYERQVAKALQFVEEQFGYSLHADRLEPHLLPTIAEVGDNHH
;
A
#
# COMPACT_ATOMS: atom_id res chain seq x y z
N MET A 1 2.20 -67.74 16.87
CA MET A 1 2.49 -66.29 16.72
C MET A 1 3.71 -65.95 17.55
N THR A 2 4.66 -65.23 16.97
CA THR A 2 5.90 -64.81 17.63
C THR A 2 5.64 -63.59 18.51
N ARG A 3 6.53 -63.31 19.48
CA ARG A 3 6.46 -62.13 20.37
C ARG A 3 6.44 -60.80 19.58
N LYS A 4 6.93 -60.82 18.33
CA LYS A 4 6.93 -59.70 17.39
C LYS A 4 5.55 -59.45 16.79
N ASP A 5 4.80 -60.52 16.48
CA ASP A 5 3.42 -60.43 15.97
C ASP A 5 2.46 -59.89 17.04
N HIS A 6 2.72 -60.19 18.31
CA HIS A 6 1.94 -59.67 19.43
C HIS A 6 2.17 -58.17 19.66
N ASN A 7 3.43 -57.71 19.64
CA ASN A 7 3.74 -56.29 19.76
C ASN A 7 3.22 -55.48 18.57
N GLN A 8 3.21 -56.05 17.36
CA GLN A 8 2.67 -55.37 16.19
C GLN A 8 1.15 -55.21 16.27
N MET A 9 0.42 -56.27 16.66
CA MET A 9 -1.02 -56.17 16.92
C MET A 9 -1.34 -55.16 18.02
N GLU A 10 -0.55 -55.10 19.09
CA GLU A 10 -0.77 -54.18 20.21
C GLU A 10 -0.55 -52.70 19.80
N VAL A 11 0.40 -52.44 18.90
CA VAL A 11 0.63 -51.10 18.34
C VAL A 11 -0.45 -50.72 17.32
N GLU A 12 -0.86 -51.64 16.45
CA GLU A 12 -1.96 -51.39 15.50
C GLU A 12 -3.29 -51.12 16.23
N GLN A 13 -3.54 -51.82 17.34
CA GLN A 13 -4.72 -51.59 18.16
C GLN A 13 -4.68 -50.25 18.90
N LYS A 14 -3.52 -49.85 19.43
CA LYS A 14 -3.33 -48.50 20.00
C LYS A 14 -3.45 -47.39 18.96
N LEU A 15 -2.99 -47.62 17.73
CA LEU A 15 -3.12 -46.65 16.64
C LEU A 15 -4.60 -46.42 16.30
N LEU A 16 -5.38 -47.49 16.19
CA LEU A 16 -6.83 -47.43 15.98
C LEU A 16 -7.56 -46.72 17.13
N GLU A 17 -7.14 -46.94 18.39
CA GLU A 17 -7.69 -46.24 19.55
C GLU A 17 -7.37 -44.73 19.53
N VAL A 18 -6.13 -44.37 19.17
CA VAL A 18 -5.72 -42.96 19.05
C VAL A 18 -6.42 -42.28 17.88
N GLU A 19 -6.56 -42.94 16.72
CA GLU A 19 -7.31 -42.42 15.57
C GLU A 19 -8.79 -42.20 15.91
N ALA A 20 -9.40 -43.13 16.66
CA ALA A 20 -10.77 -42.98 17.14
C ALA A 20 -10.91 -41.84 18.17
N MET A 21 -9.92 -41.64 19.04
CA MET A 21 -9.87 -40.48 19.94
C MET A 21 -9.73 -39.16 19.17
N LEU A 22 -8.87 -39.12 18.15
CA LEU A 22 -8.62 -37.94 17.32
C LEU A 22 -9.86 -37.54 16.51
N GLU A 23 -10.59 -38.53 16.00
CA GLU A 23 -11.84 -38.29 15.26
C GLU A 23 -12.96 -37.80 16.20
N LYS A 24 -13.02 -38.34 17.42
CA LYS A 24 -13.94 -37.86 18.46
C LYS A 24 -13.60 -36.44 18.94
N GLU A 25 -12.31 -36.09 19.08
CA GLU A 25 -11.87 -34.72 19.38
C GLU A 25 -12.14 -33.75 18.22
N LYS A 26 -11.99 -34.19 16.96
CA LYS A 26 -12.42 -33.41 15.79
C LYS A 26 -13.92 -33.14 15.81
N ASP A 27 -14.74 -34.14 16.12
CA ASP A 27 -16.19 -33.96 16.22
C ASP A 27 -16.56 -32.98 17.34
N GLN A 28 -15.91 -33.09 18.51
CA GLN A 28 -16.05 -32.12 19.61
C GLN A 28 -15.58 -30.71 19.20
N TYR A 29 -14.47 -30.61 18.47
CA TYR A 29 -13.97 -29.35 17.93
C TYR A 29 -14.94 -28.73 16.92
N ILE A 30 -15.52 -29.52 16.01
CA ILE A 30 -16.53 -29.07 15.05
C ILE A 30 -17.77 -28.58 15.79
N GLN A 31 -18.20 -29.29 16.84
CA GLN A 31 -19.35 -28.90 17.66
C GLN A 31 -19.09 -27.60 18.43
N HIS A 32 -17.95 -27.48 19.12
CA HIS A 32 -17.56 -26.23 19.81
C HIS A 32 -17.33 -25.07 18.84
N ARG A 33 -16.87 -25.34 17.61
CA ARG A 33 -16.75 -24.33 16.56
C ARG A 33 -18.10 -23.87 16.03
N GLN A 34 -19.10 -24.75 15.96
CA GLN A 34 -20.48 -24.38 15.64
C GLN A 34 -21.13 -23.57 16.77
N GLU A 35 -20.94 -23.98 18.03
CA GLU A 35 -21.36 -23.22 19.21
C GLU A 35 -20.69 -21.84 19.24
N TYR A 36 -19.37 -21.77 19.03
CA TYR A 36 -18.63 -20.52 18.90
C TYR A 36 -19.21 -19.63 17.79
N ARG A 37 -19.55 -20.19 16.61
CA ARG A 37 -20.20 -19.42 15.52
C ARG A 37 -21.58 -18.91 15.91
N GLN A 38 -22.38 -19.69 16.65
CA GLN A 38 -23.69 -19.26 17.13
C GLN A 38 -23.58 -18.17 18.20
N VAL A 39 -22.63 -18.30 19.14
CA VAL A 39 -22.32 -17.30 20.17
C VAL A 39 -21.78 -16.03 19.51
N LEU A 40 -20.89 -16.14 18.52
CA LEU A 40 -20.36 -15.01 17.76
C LEU A 40 -21.45 -14.31 16.93
N ALA A 41 -22.35 -15.06 16.31
CA ALA A 41 -23.50 -14.50 15.60
C ALA A 41 -24.45 -13.75 16.56
N THR A 42 -24.66 -14.28 17.76
CA THR A 42 -25.47 -13.65 18.81
C THR A 42 -24.77 -12.41 19.37
N PHE A 43 -23.46 -12.48 19.63
CA PHE A 43 -22.62 -11.36 20.06
C PHE A 43 -22.62 -10.24 19.01
N ASN A 44 -22.48 -10.57 17.72
CA ASN A 44 -22.56 -9.59 16.64
C ASN A 44 -23.97 -8.97 16.52
N ARG A 45 -25.02 -9.73 16.84
CA ARG A 45 -26.40 -9.21 16.94
C ARG A 45 -26.59 -8.27 18.13
N ILE A 46 -25.91 -8.54 19.25
CA ILE A 46 -25.88 -7.68 20.45
C ILE A 46 -25.02 -6.43 20.19
N ASP A 47 -23.92 -6.53 19.46
CA ASP A 47 -23.04 -5.41 19.09
C ASP A 47 -23.64 -4.53 17.99
N GLN A 48 -24.52 -5.07 17.13
CA GLN A 48 -25.39 -4.26 16.25
C GLN A 48 -26.43 -3.44 17.04
N ASN A 49 -26.77 -3.83 18.28
CA ASN A 49 -27.59 -3.03 19.19
C ASN A 49 -26.79 -2.00 20.02
N ARG A 50 -25.48 -1.86 19.78
CA ARG A 50 -24.65 -0.78 20.35
C ARG A 50 -24.82 0.57 19.62
N ALA A 51 -25.87 0.71 18.81
CA ALA A 51 -26.40 1.96 18.29
C ALA A 51 -26.98 2.90 19.37
N ILE A 52 -27.05 2.46 20.64
CA ILE A 52 -27.60 3.26 21.75
C ILE A 52 -26.60 4.30 22.30
N ARG A 53 -25.31 4.28 21.92
CA ARG A 53 -24.39 5.42 22.21
C ARG A 53 -24.69 6.70 21.41
N SER A 54 -25.62 6.65 20.45
CA SER A 54 -26.15 7.84 19.78
C SER A 54 -27.17 8.63 20.64
N GLY A 55 -27.78 8.00 21.65
CA GLY A 55 -28.82 8.60 22.50
C GLY A 55 -28.31 9.72 23.43
N PHE A 56 -27.05 9.63 23.88
CA PHE A 56 -26.45 10.64 24.75
C PHE A 56 -26.12 11.95 24.02
N THR A 57 -25.89 11.88 22.70
CA THR A 57 -25.63 13.06 21.85
C THR A 57 -26.95 13.72 21.42
N TRP A 58 -28.03 12.94 21.33
CA TRP A 58 -29.37 13.43 21.04
C TRP A 58 -29.94 14.24 22.23
N MET A 59 -29.78 13.78 23.48
CA MET A 59 -30.22 14.52 24.67
C MET A 59 -29.54 15.89 24.84
N LYS A 60 -28.25 16.02 24.52
CA LYS A 60 -27.54 17.33 24.53
C LYS A 60 -28.05 18.29 23.45
N ASN A 61 -28.41 17.79 22.26
CA ASN A 61 -28.95 18.61 21.19
C ASN A 61 -30.44 18.93 21.38
N ALA A 62 -31.22 18.02 21.98
CA ALA A 62 -32.61 18.24 22.35
C ALA A 62 -32.76 19.41 23.35
N LYS A 63 -31.84 19.54 24.32
CA LYS A 63 -31.79 20.70 25.23
C LYS A 63 -31.52 22.01 24.48
N ALA A 64 -30.63 22.03 23.48
CA ALA A 64 -30.32 23.23 22.70
C ALA A 64 -31.44 23.64 21.71
N ILE A 65 -32.14 22.64 21.13
CA ILE A 65 -33.30 22.83 20.25
C ILE A 65 -34.53 23.28 21.06
N ALA A 66 -34.75 22.71 22.24
CA ALA A 66 -35.83 23.10 23.16
C ALA A 66 -35.65 24.53 23.73
N THR A 67 -34.41 25.03 23.81
CA THR A 67 -34.11 26.42 24.21
C THR A 67 -34.09 27.44 23.08
N GLY A 68 -34.50 27.07 21.85
CA GLY A 68 -34.57 27.98 20.70
C GLY A 68 -33.23 28.47 20.15
N LYS A 69 -32.08 27.91 20.60
CA LYS A 69 -30.75 28.45 20.26
C LYS A 69 -30.19 27.98 18.91
N LYS A 70 -30.65 26.86 18.32
CA LYS A 70 -30.25 26.36 16.97
C LYS A 70 -31.33 25.47 16.33
N THR A 71 -31.49 25.55 15.01
CA THR A 71 -32.36 24.64 14.24
C THR A 71 -31.67 23.32 13.90
N VAL A 72 -32.44 22.23 13.77
CA VAL A 72 -31.95 20.88 13.42
C VAL A 72 -31.14 20.89 12.12
N LYS A 73 -31.59 21.65 11.12
CA LYS A 73 -30.96 21.82 9.80
C LYS A 73 -29.52 22.35 9.89
N GLN A 74 -29.30 23.44 10.64
CA GLN A 74 -27.98 24.05 10.82
C GLN A 74 -26.96 23.11 11.49
N THR A 75 -27.43 22.24 12.39
CA THR A 75 -26.56 21.31 13.13
C THR A 75 -26.13 20.14 12.25
N PHE A 76 -27.02 19.68 11.37
CA PHE A 76 -26.73 18.65 10.38
C PHE A 76 -25.74 19.15 9.31
N ASP A 77 -25.96 20.37 8.80
CA ASP A 77 -25.08 21.01 7.81
C ASP A 77 -23.64 21.17 8.33
N LYS A 78 -23.47 21.59 9.60
CA LYS A 78 -22.15 21.73 10.23
C LYS A 78 -21.37 20.41 10.28
N LYS A 79 -22.01 19.32 10.72
CA LYS A 79 -21.37 17.98 10.78
C LYS A 79 -21.02 17.48 9.39
N GLN A 80 -21.89 17.71 8.40
CA GLN A 80 -21.64 17.31 7.03
C GLN A 80 -20.46 18.08 6.42
N MET A 81 -20.37 19.39 6.64
CA MET A 81 -19.22 20.21 6.21
C MET A 81 -17.91 19.75 6.84
N GLN A 82 -17.89 19.45 8.15
CA GLN A 82 -16.72 18.91 8.83
C GLN A 82 -16.27 17.56 8.24
N LYS A 83 -17.24 16.66 7.99
CA LYS A 83 -16.96 15.36 7.37
C LYS A 83 -16.37 15.52 5.97
N LYS A 84 -16.94 16.40 5.14
CA LYS A 84 -16.44 16.69 3.80
C LYS A 84 -15.03 17.28 3.83
N ALA A 85 -14.76 18.26 4.70
CA ALA A 85 -13.44 18.86 4.86
C ALA A 85 -12.39 17.83 5.32
N LYS A 86 -12.76 16.94 6.26
CA LYS A 86 -11.87 15.87 6.72
C LYS A 86 -11.56 14.84 5.63
N GLN A 87 -12.55 14.49 4.79
CA GLN A 87 -12.32 13.62 3.65
C GLN A 87 -11.43 14.28 2.59
N LYS A 88 -11.63 15.57 2.34
CA LYS A 88 -10.81 16.36 1.42
C LYS A 88 -9.34 16.38 1.87
N ILE A 89 -9.07 16.75 3.13
CA ILE A 89 -7.69 16.80 3.64
C ILE A 89 -7.02 15.41 3.66
N LYS A 90 -7.76 14.33 3.95
CA LYS A 90 -7.22 12.97 3.89
C LYS A 90 -6.70 12.61 2.48
N LYS A 91 -7.40 13.03 1.42
CA LYS A 91 -6.95 12.82 0.04
C LYS A 91 -5.65 13.60 -0.24
N TRP A 92 -5.59 14.86 0.20
CA TRP A 92 -4.42 15.71 0.06
C TRP A 92 -3.18 15.17 0.77
N LYS A 93 -3.31 14.75 2.04
CA LYS A 93 -2.22 14.13 2.81
C LYS A 93 -1.61 12.96 2.06
N ARG A 94 -2.46 12.09 1.51
CA ARG A 94 -1.99 10.93 0.76
C ARG A 94 -1.28 11.33 -0.53
N SER A 95 -1.85 12.24 -1.31
CA SER A 95 -1.18 12.77 -2.51
C SER A 95 0.16 13.42 -2.18
N LEU A 96 0.24 14.16 -1.08
CA LEU A 96 1.45 14.85 -0.65
C LEU A 96 2.54 13.87 -0.20
N TYR A 97 2.22 12.98 0.75
CA TYR A 97 3.22 12.17 1.46
C TYR A 97 3.41 10.76 0.89
N GLU A 98 2.34 10.08 0.43
CA GLU A 98 2.47 8.71 -0.08
C GLU A 98 2.81 8.69 -1.57
N TYR A 99 2.32 9.69 -2.33
CA TYR A 99 2.51 9.77 -3.79
C TYR A 99 3.53 10.83 -4.22
N GLY A 100 3.92 11.75 -3.33
CA GLY A 100 5.00 12.70 -3.57
C GLY A 100 4.63 13.87 -4.49
N PHE A 101 3.36 14.28 -4.55
CA PHE A 101 2.87 15.41 -5.37
C PHE A 101 3.05 16.77 -4.69
N TYR A 102 4.23 17.07 -4.13
CA TYR A 102 4.41 18.33 -3.38
C TYR A 102 4.27 19.58 -4.27
N GLU A 103 4.71 19.55 -5.54
CA GLU A 103 4.61 20.71 -6.45
C GLU A 103 3.17 21.05 -6.84
N THR A 104 2.27 20.06 -6.79
CA THR A 104 0.85 20.24 -7.12
C THR A 104 0.05 20.53 -5.86
N VAL A 105 0.22 19.73 -4.81
CA VAL A 105 -0.61 19.77 -3.60
C VAL A 105 -0.33 21.00 -2.73
N ILE A 106 0.93 21.43 -2.61
CA ILE A 106 1.26 22.58 -1.75
C ILE A 106 0.59 23.87 -2.27
N PRO A 107 0.70 24.25 -3.56
CA PRO A 107 -0.05 25.38 -4.10
C PRO A 107 -1.58 25.26 -3.93
N GLU A 108 -2.15 24.07 -4.12
CA GLU A 108 -3.60 23.85 -3.94
C GLU A 108 -4.04 24.05 -2.49
N LEU A 109 -3.25 23.59 -1.51
CA LEU A 109 -3.50 23.86 -0.10
C LEU A 109 -3.40 25.36 0.23
N LYS A 110 -2.41 26.07 -0.33
CA LYS A 110 -2.28 27.53 -0.15
C LYS A 110 -3.51 28.26 -0.69
N GLN A 111 -3.94 27.90 -1.89
CA GLN A 111 -5.15 28.45 -2.50
C GLN A 111 -6.40 28.17 -1.66
N ILE A 112 -6.50 26.99 -1.03
CA ILE A 112 -7.59 26.68 -0.10
C ILE A 112 -7.55 27.64 1.08
N VAL A 113 -6.39 27.88 1.70
CA VAL A 113 -6.27 28.80 2.85
C VAL A 113 -6.72 30.22 2.47
N GLU A 114 -6.27 30.71 1.31
CA GLU A 114 -6.53 32.07 0.84
C GLU A 114 -7.97 32.29 0.39
N LYS A 115 -8.53 31.37 -0.41
CA LYS A 115 -9.76 31.63 -1.18
C LYS A 115 -11.02 30.96 -0.65
N THR A 116 -10.91 29.93 0.20
CA THR A 116 -12.11 29.21 0.66
C THR A 116 -12.91 30.05 1.66
N ASN A 117 -14.24 30.01 1.55
CA ASN A 117 -15.15 30.54 2.58
C ASN A 117 -15.52 29.48 3.63
N ASN A 118 -15.15 28.20 3.42
CA ASN A 118 -15.42 27.13 4.37
C ASN A 118 -14.36 27.13 5.48
N PRO A 119 -14.71 27.47 6.73
CA PRO A 119 -13.74 27.56 7.83
C PRO A 119 -13.04 26.24 8.15
N TYR A 120 -13.69 25.09 7.89
CA TYR A 120 -13.06 23.79 8.12
C TYR A 120 -12.02 23.44 7.07
N ASP A 121 -12.26 23.81 5.81
CA ASP A 121 -11.27 23.61 4.75
C ASP A 121 -10.05 24.50 5.00
N ARG A 122 -10.27 25.79 5.33
CA ARG A 122 -9.19 26.74 5.67
C ARG A 122 -8.34 26.23 6.83
N LYS A 123 -8.99 25.86 7.94
CA LYS A 123 -8.33 25.33 9.14
C LYS A 123 -7.51 24.07 8.83
N ASN A 124 -8.12 23.09 8.14
CA ASN A 124 -7.43 21.82 7.86
C ASN A 124 -6.26 22.01 6.88
N ALA A 125 -6.39 22.89 5.88
CA ALA A 125 -5.31 23.19 4.94
C ALA A 125 -4.16 23.95 5.60
N ALA A 126 -4.46 24.95 6.44
CA ALA A 126 -3.45 25.69 7.20
C ALA A 126 -2.67 24.76 8.15
N MET A 127 -3.36 23.86 8.86
CA MET A 127 -2.72 22.85 9.69
C MET A 127 -1.77 21.96 8.88
N GLU A 128 -2.20 21.48 7.72
CA GLU A 128 -1.37 20.59 6.92
C GLU A 128 -0.13 21.30 6.35
N LEU A 129 -0.28 22.56 5.91
CA LEU A 129 0.86 23.38 5.48
C LEU A 129 1.82 23.63 6.62
N ALA A 130 1.33 23.99 7.81
CA ALA A 130 2.16 24.18 9.00
C ALA A 130 2.99 22.94 9.32
N VAL A 131 2.37 21.75 9.31
CA VAL A 131 3.07 20.48 9.53
C VAL A 131 4.10 20.19 8.44
N TRP A 132 3.74 20.39 7.17
CA TRP A 132 4.64 20.14 6.06
C TRP A 132 5.90 21.00 6.13
N TYR A 133 5.73 22.30 6.37
CA TYR A 133 6.82 23.27 6.50
C TYR A 133 7.67 23.02 7.74
N ALA A 134 7.06 22.73 8.89
CA ALA A 134 7.79 22.41 10.13
C ALA A 134 8.68 21.16 9.99
N ASN A 135 8.34 20.24 9.08
CA ASN A 135 9.15 19.03 8.81
C ASN A 135 10.25 19.23 7.74
N GLN A 136 10.47 20.46 7.25
CA GLN A 136 11.59 20.75 6.34
C GLN A 136 12.87 21.17 7.07
N TYR A 137 12.79 21.52 8.36
CA TYR A 137 13.93 21.86 9.22
C TYR A 137 14.85 22.96 8.64
N THR A 138 14.27 23.97 7.96
CA THR A 138 14.99 25.15 7.47
C THR A 138 14.39 26.43 8.04
N VAL A 139 15.20 27.49 8.17
CA VAL A 139 14.77 28.82 8.65
C VAL A 139 13.55 29.34 7.86
N SER A 140 13.64 29.35 6.53
CA SER A 140 12.54 29.81 5.67
C SER A 140 11.28 28.96 5.83
N ALA A 141 11.42 27.64 6.03
CA ALA A 141 10.27 26.79 6.27
C ALA A 141 9.66 27.02 7.66
N ALA A 142 10.46 27.30 8.68
CA ALA A 142 9.96 27.64 10.01
C ALA A 142 9.10 28.92 9.99
N GLU A 143 9.53 29.97 9.29
CA GLU A 143 8.72 31.19 9.09
C GLU A 143 7.38 30.89 8.41
N GLN A 144 7.39 30.06 7.36
CA GLN A 144 6.16 29.65 6.68
C GLN A 144 5.26 28.84 7.63
N ALA A 145 5.82 27.93 8.43
CA ALA A 145 5.05 27.16 9.41
C ALA A 145 4.34 28.09 10.41
N LEU A 146 5.05 29.05 10.99
CA LEU A 146 4.49 30.07 11.90
C LEU A 146 3.33 30.84 11.26
N SER A 147 3.50 31.29 10.01
CA SER A 147 2.45 32.03 9.29
C SER A 147 1.13 31.25 9.16
N TYR A 148 1.21 29.93 8.96
CA TYR A 148 0.02 29.07 8.88
C TYR A 148 -0.52 28.69 10.27
N LEU A 149 0.32 28.62 11.29
CA LEU A 149 -0.10 28.44 12.69
C LEU A 149 -0.89 29.67 13.17
N ASP A 150 -0.52 30.89 12.76
CA ASP A 150 -1.26 32.11 13.07
C ASP A 150 -2.68 32.12 12.47
N VAL A 151 -2.88 31.49 11.31
CA VAL A 151 -4.21 31.27 10.75
C VAL A 151 -5.06 30.40 11.69
N LEU A 152 -4.46 29.40 12.34
CA LEU A 152 -5.15 28.51 13.26
C LEU A 152 -5.57 29.19 14.57
N LYS A 153 -4.80 30.17 15.05
CA LYS A 153 -5.10 30.96 16.26
C LYS A 153 -6.44 31.72 16.16
N LYS A 154 -6.92 31.98 14.95
CA LYS A 154 -8.25 32.59 14.70
C LYS A 154 -9.43 31.66 15.01
N TYR A 155 -9.16 30.38 15.28
CA TYR A 155 -10.16 29.37 15.58
C TYR A 155 -10.05 28.88 17.02
N THR A 156 -11.20 28.58 17.64
CA THR A 156 -11.19 27.84 18.91
C THR A 156 -10.70 26.41 18.67
N LEU A 157 -9.55 26.08 19.24
CA LEU A 157 -8.98 24.73 19.21
C LEU A 157 -9.46 23.93 20.43
N SER A 158 -9.55 22.60 20.29
CA SER A 158 -9.69 21.75 21.48
C SER A 158 -8.39 21.80 22.28
N LYS A 159 -8.45 21.46 23.58
CA LYS A 159 -7.27 21.32 24.44
C LYS A 159 -6.13 20.55 23.76
N GLU A 160 -6.46 19.38 23.21
CA GLU A 160 -5.53 18.54 22.44
C GLU A 160 -4.90 19.26 21.24
N TRP A 161 -5.70 19.95 20.41
CA TRP A 161 -5.17 20.65 19.24
C TRP A 161 -4.41 21.93 19.59
N SER A 162 -4.78 22.62 20.67
CA SER A 162 -4.04 23.76 21.20
C SER A 162 -2.62 23.32 21.55
N ARG A 163 -2.48 22.27 22.37
CA ARG A 163 -1.19 21.66 22.73
C ARG A 163 -0.32 21.38 21.51
N ARG A 164 -0.89 20.69 20.51
CA ARG A 164 -0.14 20.27 19.33
C ARG A 164 0.34 21.45 18.48
N VAL A 165 -0.48 22.49 18.36
CA VAL A 165 -0.14 23.73 17.64
C VAL A 165 0.97 24.48 18.37
N THR A 166 0.86 24.61 19.70
CA THR A 166 1.90 25.22 20.54
C THR A 166 3.25 24.51 20.39
N ILE A 167 3.27 23.18 20.38
CA ILE A 167 4.52 22.42 20.18
C ILE A 167 5.10 22.67 18.78
N LEU A 168 4.27 22.68 17.73
CA LEU A 168 4.70 23.03 16.37
C LEU A 168 5.29 24.44 16.28
N GLU A 169 4.67 25.39 16.98
CA GLU A 169 5.11 26.78 17.04
C GLU A 169 6.44 26.89 17.78
N ALA A 170 6.56 26.28 18.97
CA ALA A 170 7.79 26.25 19.75
C ALA A 170 8.95 25.65 18.96
N GLU A 171 8.75 24.51 18.28
CA GLU A 171 9.79 23.92 17.42
C GLU A 171 10.18 24.85 16.26
N SER A 172 9.22 25.54 15.65
CA SER A 172 9.51 26.50 14.58
C SER A 172 10.30 27.69 15.10
N LEU A 173 10.00 28.19 16.30
CA LEU A 173 10.75 29.26 16.96
C LEU A 173 12.18 28.83 17.32
N LEU A 174 12.39 27.59 17.76
CA LEU A 174 13.72 27.04 18.00
C LEU A 174 14.57 27.02 16.72
N HIS A 175 13.98 26.71 15.56
CA HIS A 175 14.67 26.81 14.27
C HIS A 175 15.00 28.24 13.84
N LEU A 176 14.35 29.25 14.43
CA LEU A 176 14.66 30.67 14.26
C LEU A 176 15.57 31.22 15.37
N GLU A 177 16.12 30.34 16.23
CA GLU A 177 16.94 30.71 17.39
C GLU A 177 16.19 31.58 18.42
N GLU A 178 14.86 31.57 18.41
CA GLU A 178 14.01 32.34 19.34
C GLU A 178 13.64 31.52 20.61
N HIS A 179 14.66 31.04 21.32
CA HIS A 179 14.52 30.12 22.46
C HIS A 179 13.60 30.64 23.57
N ASP A 180 13.72 31.91 23.97
CA ASP A 180 12.93 32.49 25.06
C ASP A 180 11.43 32.54 24.72
N LYS A 181 11.09 32.85 23.46
CA LYS A 181 9.68 32.87 23.01
C LYS A 181 9.11 31.46 22.99
N ALA A 182 9.87 30.49 22.50
CA ALA A 182 9.47 29.08 22.53
C ALA A 182 9.20 28.60 23.96
N LYS A 183 10.09 28.95 24.89
CA LYS A 183 9.97 28.62 26.31
C LYS A 183 8.73 29.25 26.96
N GLN A 184 8.51 30.55 26.80
CA GLN A 184 7.34 31.21 27.37
C GLN A 184 6.04 30.62 26.82
N LEU A 185 5.98 30.37 25.51
CA LEU A 185 4.82 29.78 24.86
C LEU A 185 4.47 28.39 25.42
N LEU A 186 5.47 27.57 25.72
CA LEU A 186 5.28 26.25 26.32
C LEU A 186 4.84 26.36 27.79
N LEU A 187 5.43 27.25 28.58
CA LEU A 187 5.04 27.50 29.97
C LEU A 187 3.57 27.90 30.08
N ASP A 188 3.13 28.88 29.28
CA ASP A 188 1.73 29.32 29.22
C ASP A 188 0.79 28.14 28.90
N GLN A 189 1.21 27.24 28.00
CA GLN A 189 0.41 26.09 27.60
C GLN A 189 0.40 24.98 28.67
N ILE A 190 1.48 24.81 29.43
CA ILE A 190 1.60 23.88 30.57
C ILE A 190 0.67 24.33 31.71
N GLU A 191 0.62 25.63 32.03
CA GLU A 191 -0.30 26.17 33.05
C GLU A 191 -1.77 25.87 32.73
N MET A 192 -2.13 25.82 31.44
CA MET A 192 -3.49 25.46 31.00
C MET A 192 -3.76 23.95 31.03
N GLN A 193 -2.75 23.13 30.74
CA GLN A 193 -2.82 21.68 30.75
C GLN A 193 -1.43 21.05 30.84
N GLU A 194 -1.23 20.18 31.82
CA GLU A 194 -0.04 19.34 31.88
C GLU A 194 -0.16 18.19 30.86
N HIS A 195 0.95 17.86 30.21
CA HIS A 195 1.03 16.73 29.28
C HIS A 195 2.50 16.34 29.04
N PRO A 196 2.85 15.04 28.93
CA PRO A 196 4.24 14.63 28.73
C PRO A 196 4.89 15.29 27.51
N ASP A 197 4.23 15.29 26.35
CA ASP A 197 4.74 15.98 25.14
C ASP A 197 5.09 17.47 25.35
N LEU A 198 4.43 18.21 26.26
CA LEU A 198 4.79 19.61 26.53
C LEU A 198 6.08 19.71 27.33
N TYR A 199 6.26 18.86 28.33
CA TYR A 199 7.51 18.81 29.09
C TYR A 199 8.68 18.32 28.25
N LEU A 200 8.45 17.36 27.35
CA LEU A 200 9.47 16.95 26.38
C LEU A 200 9.80 18.09 25.39
N ALA A 201 8.81 18.87 24.94
CA ALA A 201 9.07 20.09 24.15
C ALA A 201 9.90 21.10 24.95
N MET A 202 9.61 21.25 26.25
CA MET A 202 10.27 22.18 27.14
C MET A 202 11.74 21.80 27.34
N ALA A 203 12.03 20.51 27.52
CA ALA A 203 13.41 20.00 27.58
C ALA A 203 14.22 20.37 26.32
N SER A 204 13.58 20.39 25.14
CA SER A 204 14.25 20.78 23.89
C SER A 204 14.66 22.27 23.84
N THR A 205 13.99 23.17 24.59
CA THR A 205 14.37 24.59 24.59
C THR A 205 15.53 24.91 25.52
N GLU A 206 15.83 24.04 26.50
CA GLU A 206 16.89 24.27 27.48
C GLU A 206 18.28 23.99 26.88
N THR A 207 19.26 24.79 27.30
CA THR A 207 20.68 24.60 26.93
C THR A 207 21.50 23.92 28.04
N ILE A 208 21.04 23.99 29.29
CA ILE A 208 21.70 23.40 30.46
C ILE A 208 21.19 21.95 30.63
N SER A 209 22.11 20.98 30.69
CA SER A 209 21.80 19.54 30.80
C SER A 209 20.86 19.21 31.96
N ASP A 210 21.12 19.76 33.15
CA ASP A 210 20.31 19.47 34.34
C ASP A 210 18.89 20.01 34.18
N LYS A 211 18.71 21.16 33.52
CA LYS A 211 17.38 21.70 33.22
C LYS A 211 16.62 20.87 32.20
N LYS A 212 17.31 20.29 31.20
CA LYS A 212 16.69 19.32 30.29
C LYS A 212 16.12 18.13 31.07
N VAL A 213 16.93 17.56 31.96
CA VAL A 213 16.58 16.40 32.78
C VAL A 213 15.44 16.72 33.75
N GLU A 214 15.44 17.90 34.39
CA GLU A 214 14.32 18.36 35.23
C GLU A 214 12.98 18.29 34.49
N TRP A 215 12.92 18.81 33.25
CA TRP A 215 11.70 18.75 32.45
C TRP A 215 11.35 17.34 31.98
N ILE A 216 12.32 16.52 31.59
CA ILE A 216 12.07 15.11 31.27
C ILE A 216 11.47 14.38 32.48
N ASN A 217 11.96 14.66 33.69
CA ASN A 217 11.44 14.09 34.93
C ASN A 217 10.00 14.53 35.23
N GLN A 218 9.60 15.77 34.86
CA GLN A 218 8.19 16.16 34.92
C GLN A 218 7.31 15.31 33.98
N ALA A 219 7.82 14.99 32.78
CA ALA A 219 7.12 14.11 31.85
C ALA A 219 6.97 12.68 32.41
N LEU A 220 8.03 12.15 33.02
CA LEU A 220 8.03 10.82 33.65
C LEU A 220 7.07 10.75 34.86
N ALA A 221 7.05 11.79 35.69
CA ALA A 221 6.22 11.85 36.89
C ALA A 221 4.70 11.77 36.60
N LEU A 222 4.24 12.29 35.45
CA LEU A 222 2.83 12.19 35.05
C LEU A 222 2.35 10.73 34.89
N ASP A 223 3.27 9.83 34.53
CA ASP A 223 3.01 8.39 34.38
C ASP A 223 3.60 7.58 35.55
N GLN A 224 3.94 8.25 36.66
CA GLN A 224 4.48 7.66 37.90
C GLN A 224 5.81 6.91 37.70
N LEU A 225 6.56 7.25 36.66
CA LEU A 225 7.88 6.71 36.41
C LEU A 225 8.93 7.40 37.29
N LYS A 226 9.94 6.63 37.68
CA LYS A 226 11.06 7.13 38.47
C LYS A 226 11.90 8.16 37.70
N PRO A 227 12.49 9.15 38.40
CA PRO A 227 13.26 10.20 37.73
C PRO A 227 14.60 9.66 37.22
N ILE A 228 15.05 10.22 36.11
CA ILE A 228 16.37 9.99 35.53
C ILE A 228 17.38 11.07 35.97
N THR A 229 18.66 10.74 35.89
CA THR A 229 19.81 11.64 36.02
C THR A 229 20.84 11.36 34.93
N LEU A 230 21.87 12.20 34.89
CA LEU A 230 23.02 12.02 34.01
C LEU A 230 24.24 11.58 34.82
N GLU A 231 24.90 10.53 34.35
CA GLU A 231 26.18 10.07 34.87
C GLU A 231 27.29 11.10 34.55
N GLN A 232 28.05 11.52 35.57
CA GLN A 232 29.11 12.54 35.44
C GLN A 232 30.52 11.96 35.19
N SER A 233 30.67 10.63 35.20
CA SER A 233 31.96 9.94 35.35
C SER A 233 32.76 9.75 34.04
N HIS A 234 32.17 10.00 32.87
CA HIS A 234 32.79 9.68 31.58
C HIS A 234 32.81 10.88 30.62
N GLN A 235 34.00 11.44 30.37
CA GLN A 235 34.22 12.59 29.46
C GLN A 235 33.86 12.31 27.99
N ASP A 236 33.72 11.03 27.61
CA ASP A 236 33.51 10.61 26.22
C ASP A 236 32.06 10.19 25.89
N ARG A 237 31.11 10.30 26.84
CA ARG A 237 29.69 9.92 26.63
C ARG A 237 28.83 11.13 26.23
N THR A 238 27.85 10.88 25.36
CA THR A 238 26.81 11.87 25.02
C THR A 238 25.82 12.03 26.18
N LEU A 239 25.01 13.09 26.20
CA LEU A 239 23.97 13.26 27.23
C LEU A 239 23.00 12.06 27.24
N TYR A 240 22.67 11.54 26.06
CA TYR A 240 21.85 10.35 25.91
C TYR A 240 22.50 9.09 26.50
N ASP A 241 23.79 8.89 26.27
CA ASP A 241 24.52 7.71 26.76
C ASP A 241 24.79 7.76 28.27
N SER A 242 24.63 8.92 28.89
CA SER A 242 24.76 9.12 30.33
C SER A 242 23.44 8.99 31.10
N ILE A 243 22.32 8.67 30.45
CA ILE A 243 21.03 8.52 31.13
C ILE A 243 21.06 7.33 32.10
N GLN A 244 20.75 7.60 33.36
CA GLN A 244 20.56 6.60 34.42
C GLN A 244 19.35 6.97 35.29
N VAL A 245 18.93 6.10 36.21
CA VAL A 245 17.86 6.38 37.20
C VAL A 245 18.48 6.67 38.57
N THR A 246 17.88 7.58 39.34
CA THR A 246 18.43 8.06 40.63
C THR A 246 18.55 6.99 41.71
N ASP A 247 17.64 6.01 41.68
CA ASP A 247 17.46 5.02 42.74
C ASP A 247 17.85 3.63 42.22
N GLN A 248 18.51 2.82 43.06
CA GLN A 248 18.50 1.37 42.87
C GLN A 248 17.07 0.88 43.09
N LEU A 249 16.37 0.61 41.99
CA LEU A 249 15.02 0.07 42.06
C LEU A 249 15.07 -1.38 42.51
N ALA A 250 14.15 -1.75 43.39
CA ALA A 250 14.02 -3.12 43.84
C ALA A 250 13.74 -4.02 42.63
N GLN A 251 14.54 -5.07 42.50
CA GLN A 251 14.30 -6.08 41.49
C GLN A 251 13.20 -7.03 41.94
N HIS A 252 12.25 -7.27 41.05
CA HIS A 252 11.20 -8.26 41.19
C HIS A 252 11.67 -9.55 40.50
N ASP A 253 11.90 -10.60 41.31
CA ASP A 253 12.28 -11.93 40.83
C ASP A 253 11.06 -12.82 40.51
N GLU A 254 9.95 -12.17 40.16
CA GLU A 254 8.66 -12.79 39.88
C GLU A 254 8.67 -13.50 38.52
N ARG A 255 7.83 -14.54 38.38
CA ARG A 255 7.57 -15.19 37.08
C ARG A 255 6.49 -14.40 36.32
N PRO A 256 6.53 -14.40 34.98
CA PRO A 256 7.30 -15.29 34.10
C PRO A 256 8.66 -14.75 33.60
N VAL A 257 9.45 -15.64 32.98
CA VAL A 257 10.69 -15.26 32.29
C VAL A 257 10.35 -14.51 31.00
N VAL A 258 11.04 -13.40 30.76
CA VAL A 258 10.95 -12.65 29.50
C VAL A 258 12.23 -12.83 28.70
N THR A 259 12.12 -13.31 27.46
CA THR A 259 13.24 -13.29 26.52
C THR A 259 13.27 -11.93 25.80
N VAL A 260 14.37 -11.21 25.93
CA VAL A 260 14.66 -9.95 25.22
C VAL A 260 15.57 -10.26 24.04
N ILE A 261 15.08 -10.01 22.83
CA ILE A 261 15.85 -10.21 21.59
C ILE A 261 16.47 -8.88 21.16
N ILE A 262 17.79 -8.85 21.01
CA ILE A 262 18.56 -7.65 20.59
C ILE A 262 19.36 -7.97 19.33
N PRO A 263 18.84 -7.65 18.12
CA PRO A 263 19.63 -7.77 16.89
C PRO A 263 20.66 -6.65 16.82
N VAL A 264 21.93 -6.97 16.57
CA VAL A 264 23.03 -6.00 16.48
C VAL A 264 23.76 -6.12 15.14
N TYR A 265 24.12 -4.97 14.56
CA TYR A 265 24.99 -4.88 13.39
C TYR A 265 25.70 -3.53 13.40
N ASN A 266 27.03 -3.54 13.51
CA ASN A 266 27.86 -2.34 13.57
C ASN A 266 27.36 -1.29 14.60
N ALA A 267 27.16 -1.75 15.84
CA ALA A 267 26.58 -1.02 16.95
C ALA A 267 27.60 -0.75 18.08
N GLU A 268 28.91 -0.74 17.79
CA GLU A 268 29.96 -0.63 18.84
C GLU A 268 29.76 0.57 19.77
N LYS A 269 29.21 1.67 19.24
CA LYS A 269 29.01 2.93 19.98
C LYS A 269 27.75 2.99 20.82
N THR A 270 26.77 2.11 20.55
CA THR A 270 25.41 2.26 21.10
C THR A 270 24.94 1.05 21.87
N VAL A 271 25.47 -0.15 21.56
CA VAL A 271 25.05 -1.41 22.18
C VAL A 271 25.24 -1.41 23.69
N GLN A 272 26.22 -0.67 24.20
CA GLN A 272 26.46 -0.51 25.64
C GLN A 272 25.24 0.10 26.34
N THR A 273 24.72 1.22 25.82
CA THR A 273 23.56 1.94 26.35
C THR A 273 22.30 1.05 26.33
N ALA A 274 22.12 0.29 25.24
CA ALA A 274 21.02 -0.66 25.14
C ALA A 274 21.13 -1.76 26.21
N LEU A 275 22.29 -2.40 26.34
CA LEU A 275 22.52 -3.49 27.30
C LEU A 275 22.41 -3.01 28.75
N ASP A 276 23.02 -1.86 29.08
CA ASP A 276 22.93 -1.23 30.41
C ASP A 276 21.46 -0.97 30.80
N SER A 277 20.62 -0.52 29.85
CA SER A 277 19.20 -0.28 30.11
C SER A 277 18.38 -1.56 30.32
N ILE A 278 18.79 -2.68 29.71
CA ILE A 278 18.10 -3.97 29.82
C ILE A 278 18.51 -4.74 31.09
N ILE A 279 19.79 -4.77 31.44
CA ILE A 279 20.25 -5.50 32.64
C ILE A 279 19.73 -4.88 33.94
N ASN A 280 19.45 -3.58 33.92
CA ASN A 280 18.96 -2.79 35.05
C ASN A 280 17.43 -2.66 35.11
N GLN A 281 16.67 -3.48 34.36
CA GLN A 281 15.22 -3.50 34.49
C GLN A 281 14.79 -3.98 35.89
N THR A 282 13.66 -3.45 36.39
CA THR A 282 13.07 -3.88 37.67
C THR A 282 12.56 -5.31 37.61
N TRP A 283 12.10 -5.78 36.44
CA TRP A 283 11.81 -7.19 36.20
C TRP A 283 13.10 -7.97 35.94
N SER A 284 13.58 -8.76 36.91
CA SER A 284 14.92 -9.37 36.84
C SER A 284 14.96 -10.73 36.14
N LYS A 285 13.83 -11.45 36.03
CA LYS A 285 13.70 -12.74 35.32
C LYS A 285 13.76 -12.57 33.80
N LEU A 286 14.95 -12.26 33.32
CA LEU A 286 15.25 -12.03 31.91
C LEU A 286 16.16 -13.11 31.33
N GLU A 287 15.90 -13.45 30.07
CA GLU A 287 16.87 -14.05 29.15
C GLU A 287 17.18 -12.99 28.08
N VAL A 288 18.45 -12.67 27.84
CA VAL A 288 18.82 -11.66 26.84
C VAL A 288 19.58 -12.34 25.71
N LEU A 289 18.97 -12.39 24.54
CA LEU A 289 19.56 -12.97 23.33
C LEU A 289 20.04 -11.86 22.42
N VAL A 290 21.35 -11.63 22.41
CA VAL A 290 22.00 -10.69 21.48
C VAL A 290 22.40 -11.45 20.23
N VAL A 291 21.96 -10.98 19.06
CA VAL A 291 22.24 -11.63 17.78
C VAL A 291 23.06 -10.72 16.89
N ASP A 292 24.34 -11.02 16.74
CA ASP A 292 25.23 -10.33 15.81
C ASP A 292 24.97 -10.75 14.37
N ASP A 293 24.61 -9.79 13.53
CA ASP A 293 24.34 -9.96 12.10
C ASP A 293 25.58 -9.70 11.24
N CYS A 294 26.70 -10.33 11.63
CA CYS A 294 28.00 -10.24 10.96
C CYS A 294 28.60 -8.82 11.01
N SER A 295 28.73 -8.25 12.22
CA SER A 295 29.36 -6.94 12.40
C SER A 295 30.83 -6.95 11.99
N THR A 296 31.30 -5.82 11.48
CA THR A 296 32.69 -5.59 11.05
C THR A 296 33.47 -4.68 12.00
N ASP A 297 32.80 -4.08 12.98
CA ASP A 297 33.37 -3.21 14.02
C ASP A 297 33.55 -3.98 15.35
N ASN A 298 33.76 -3.26 16.46
CA ASN A 298 33.99 -3.89 17.76
C ASN A 298 32.70 -4.35 18.50
N THR A 299 31.56 -4.40 17.83
CA THR A 299 30.26 -4.76 18.45
C THR A 299 30.34 -6.07 19.22
N VAL A 300 30.91 -7.11 18.60
CA VAL A 300 31.00 -8.45 19.19
C VAL A 300 31.82 -8.45 20.47
N GLN A 301 32.96 -7.75 20.47
CA GLN A 301 33.86 -7.64 21.60
C GLN A 301 33.19 -6.93 22.78
N VAL A 302 32.43 -5.86 22.51
CA VAL A 302 31.65 -5.17 23.56
C VAL A 302 30.61 -6.13 24.16
N VAL A 303 29.85 -6.86 23.35
CA VAL A 303 28.84 -7.80 23.85
C VAL A 303 29.48 -8.94 24.65
N GLU A 304 30.63 -9.47 24.21
CA GLU A 304 31.35 -10.53 24.94
C GLU A 304 31.75 -10.08 26.35
N GLN A 305 32.11 -8.81 26.56
CA GLN A 305 32.37 -8.27 27.90
C GLN A 305 31.11 -8.31 28.79
N TYR A 306 29.93 -8.09 28.22
CA TYR A 306 28.66 -8.16 28.95
C TYR A 306 28.26 -9.60 29.27
N VAL A 307 28.51 -10.55 28.36
CA VAL A 307 28.29 -11.99 28.62
C VAL A 307 29.10 -12.47 29.83
N GLN A 308 30.33 -11.94 30.02
CA GLN A 308 31.13 -12.27 31.21
C GLN A 308 30.59 -11.66 32.50
N LYS A 309 29.90 -10.51 32.42
CA LYS A 309 29.36 -9.77 33.58
C LYS A 309 27.98 -10.25 34.01
N ASP A 310 27.14 -10.68 33.06
CA ASP A 310 25.76 -11.06 33.30
C ASP A 310 25.39 -12.35 32.57
N GLN A 311 25.15 -13.41 33.35
CA GLN A 311 24.85 -14.75 32.85
C GLN A 311 23.49 -14.86 32.12
N ARG A 312 22.63 -13.83 32.22
CA ARG A 312 21.37 -13.77 31.47
C ARG A 312 21.61 -13.50 29.99
N ILE A 313 22.77 -12.97 29.62
CA ILE A 313 23.11 -12.55 28.26
C ILE A 313 23.76 -13.71 27.50
N LYS A 314 23.22 -14.01 26.31
CA LYS A 314 23.79 -14.97 25.36
C LYS A 314 24.02 -14.28 24.02
N LEU A 315 25.20 -14.49 23.45
CA LEU A 315 25.57 -13.99 22.12
C LEU A 315 25.41 -15.09 21.07
N LEU A 316 24.60 -14.81 20.05
CA LEU A 316 24.46 -15.60 18.83
C LEU A 316 25.12 -14.86 17.67
N LYS A 317 25.84 -15.57 16.80
CA LYS A 317 26.54 -14.96 15.65
C LYS A 317 26.01 -15.53 14.34
N ASN A 318 25.62 -14.66 13.42
CA ASN A 318 25.23 -15.04 12.07
C ASN A 318 26.47 -15.23 11.20
N SER A 319 26.43 -16.23 10.30
CA SER A 319 27.51 -16.48 9.33
C SER A 319 27.55 -15.46 8.19
N GLU A 320 26.46 -14.70 8.00
CA GLU A 320 26.30 -13.70 6.96
C GLU A 320 25.32 -12.62 7.44
N ASN A 321 25.44 -11.42 6.89
CA ASN A 321 24.52 -10.33 7.19
C ASN A 321 23.18 -10.55 6.46
N ALA A 322 22.17 -11.01 7.19
CA ALA A 322 20.86 -11.40 6.65
C ALA A 322 19.73 -10.42 7.02
N GLY A 323 20.03 -9.41 7.84
CA GLY A 323 19.11 -8.37 8.29
C GLY A 323 18.39 -8.70 9.59
N ALA A 324 17.76 -7.67 10.16
CA ALA A 324 17.26 -7.68 11.54
C ALA A 324 16.21 -8.77 11.82
N TYR A 325 15.31 -9.10 10.89
CA TYR A 325 14.25 -10.06 11.17
C TYR A 325 14.70 -11.52 11.03
N ILE A 326 15.77 -11.79 10.27
CA ILE A 326 16.43 -13.10 10.31
C ILE A 326 17.11 -13.29 11.67
N ALA A 327 17.83 -12.27 12.14
CA ALA A 327 18.43 -12.26 13.48
C ALA A 327 17.37 -12.46 14.58
N ARG A 328 16.24 -11.74 14.51
CA ARG A 328 15.11 -11.91 15.44
C ARG A 328 14.51 -13.32 15.39
N ASN A 329 14.32 -13.90 14.21
CA ASN A 329 13.77 -15.25 14.07
C ASN A 329 14.71 -16.33 14.63
N ARG A 330 16.04 -16.19 14.41
CA ARG A 330 17.04 -17.09 15.01
C ARG A 330 17.00 -17.04 16.54
N ALA A 331 16.91 -15.85 17.13
CA ALA A 331 16.74 -15.72 18.57
C ALA A 331 15.39 -16.28 19.05
N LEU A 332 14.28 -16.02 18.34
CA LEU A 332 12.96 -16.52 18.71
C LEU A 332 12.91 -18.06 18.73
N GLN A 333 13.64 -18.72 17.83
CA GLN A 333 13.77 -20.18 17.84
C GLN A 333 14.49 -20.70 19.10
N GLN A 334 15.42 -19.92 19.68
CA GLN A 334 16.16 -20.27 20.89
C GLN A 334 15.54 -19.72 22.18
N ALA A 335 14.55 -18.82 22.07
CA ALA A 335 13.92 -18.15 23.19
C ALA A 335 13.19 -19.15 24.10
N THR A 336 13.42 -19.03 25.41
CA THR A 336 12.84 -19.93 26.43
C THR A 336 11.80 -19.23 27.32
N GLY A 337 11.72 -17.90 27.29
CA GLY A 337 10.76 -17.12 28.06
C GLY A 337 9.31 -17.40 27.68
N GLU A 338 8.41 -17.25 28.65
CA GLU A 338 6.96 -17.30 28.38
C GLU A 338 6.56 -16.11 27.50
N PHE A 339 7.14 -14.95 27.78
CA PHE A 339 7.01 -13.75 26.99
C PHE A 339 8.29 -13.49 26.21
N VAL A 340 8.13 -12.99 24.99
CA VAL A 340 9.23 -12.50 24.15
C VAL A 340 9.00 -11.04 23.87
N THR A 341 10.04 -10.22 23.98
CA THR A 341 10.06 -8.85 23.48
C THR A 341 11.31 -8.63 22.63
N VAL A 342 11.30 -7.55 21.87
CA VAL A 342 12.47 -7.05 21.15
C VAL A 342 12.99 -5.79 21.83
N HIS A 343 14.26 -5.46 21.57
CA HIS A 343 14.85 -4.16 21.86
C HIS A 343 15.87 -3.83 20.76
N ASP A 344 15.90 -2.61 20.24
CA ASP A 344 16.89 -2.21 19.24
C ASP A 344 18.23 -1.86 19.91
N ALA A 345 19.35 -2.04 19.19
CA ALA A 345 20.70 -1.98 19.75
C ALA A 345 21.21 -0.56 20.08
N ASP A 346 20.43 0.45 19.75
CA ASP A 346 20.78 1.86 19.89
C ASP A 346 19.82 2.67 20.77
N ASP A 347 18.75 2.03 21.24
CA ASP A 347 17.71 2.62 22.07
C ASP A 347 18.03 2.49 23.58
N TRP A 348 17.34 3.28 24.40
CA TRP A 348 17.38 3.21 25.86
C TRP A 348 15.98 2.93 26.40
N SER A 349 15.90 2.04 27.39
CA SER A 349 14.64 1.71 28.06
C SER A 349 14.65 2.11 29.52
N HIS A 350 13.54 2.70 29.97
CA HIS A 350 13.33 2.98 31.38
C HIS A 350 13.33 1.67 32.19
N PRO A 351 13.96 1.60 33.38
CA PRO A 351 14.02 0.39 34.21
C PRO A 351 12.68 -0.28 34.50
N GLU A 352 11.61 0.51 34.65
CA GLU A 352 10.26 0.01 34.97
C GLU A 352 9.48 -0.49 33.73
N LYS A 353 10.02 -0.34 32.51
CA LYS A 353 9.30 -0.65 31.26
C LYS A 353 8.86 -2.11 31.20
N MET A 354 9.78 -3.04 31.47
CA MET A 354 9.50 -4.47 31.36
C MET A 354 8.41 -4.91 32.32
N GLU A 355 8.51 -4.47 33.58
CA GLU A 355 7.55 -4.79 34.63
C GLU A 355 6.15 -4.31 34.26
N ILE A 356 6.00 -3.08 33.76
CA ILE A 356 4.71 -2.53 33.32
C ILE A 356 4.09 -3.40 32.23
N GLN A 357 4.87 -3.82 31.23
CA GLN A 357 4.38 -4.65 30.12
C GLN A 357 4.01 -6.06 30.59
N VAL A 358 4.82 -6.67 31.46
CA VAL A 358 4.57 -8.01 32.01
C VAL A 358 3.29 -8.00 32.85
N LYS A 359 3.16 -7.07 33.80
CA LYS A 359 1.98 -6.95 34.66
C LYS A 359 0.72 -6.76 33.84
N HIS A 360 0.76 -5.92 32.81
CA HIS A 360 -0.38 -5.77 31.90
C HIS A 360 -0.80 -7.09 31.24
N LEU A 361 0.13 -7.94 30.78
CA LEU A 361 -0.22 -9.24 30.20
C LEU A 361 -0.77 -10.21 31.25
N LEU A 362 -0.20 -10.23 32.45
CA LEU A 362 -0.66 -11.09 33.55
C LEU A 362 -2.08 -10.72 34.02
N GLU A 363 -2.38 -9.43 34.10
CA GLU A 363 -3.71 -8.93 34.49
C GLU A 363 -4.76 -9.10 33.38
N ASN A 364 -4.32 -9.36 32.14
CA ASN A 364 -5.20 -9.44 30.97
C ASN A 364 -4.89 -10.69 30.13
N GLU A 365 -5.37 -11.86 30.57
CA GLU A 365 -5.13 -13.15 29.90
C GLU A 365 -5.55 -13.17 28.42
N HIS A 366 -6.61 -12.44 28.06
CA HIS A 366 -7.09 -12.31 26.68
C HIS A 366 -6.19 -11.46 25.76
N VAL A 367 -5.22 -10.74 26.33
CA VAL A 367 -4.23 -9.97 25.57
C VAL A 367 -3.05 -10.89 25.25
N ILE A 368 -2.77 -11.04 23.96
CA ILE A 368 -1.69 -11.89 23.43
C ILE A 368 -0.40 -11.09 23.28
N ALA A 369 -0.50 -9.81 22.97
CA ALA A 369 0.66 -8.95 22.80
C ALA A 369 0.39 -7.52 23.25
N ASN A 370 1.45 -6.83 23.68
CA ASN A 370 1.40 -5.41 23.97
C ASN A 370 2.67 -4.69 23.52
N THR A 371 2.62 -3.36 23.47
CA THR A 371 3.81 -2.51 23.31
C THR A 371 3.80 -1.40 24.34
N SER A 372 4.97 -0.90 24.70
CA SER A 372 5.10 0.33 25.48
C SER A 372 4.92 1.59 24.61
N GLN A 373 5.00 2.77 25.21
CA GLN A 373 5.22 4.04 24.52
C GLN A 373 6.70 4.43 24.51
N GLN A 374 7.08 5.25 23.55
CA GLN A 374 8.42 5.82 23.42
C GLN A 374 8.38 7.26 22.94
N ALA A 375 9.46 7.98 23.19
CA ALA A 375 9.80 9.25 22.55
C ALA A 375 11.08 9.11 21.74
N ARG A 376 11.22 9.89 20.67
CA ARG A 376 12.43 9.89 19.83
C ARG A 376 13.29 11.09 20.18
N VAL A 377 14.59 10.87 20.36
CA VAL A 377 15.48 11.84 20.97
C VAL A 377 16.91 11.76 20.41
N THR A 378 17.58 12.89 20.25
CA THR A 378 19.00 12.93 19.84
C THR A 378 19.95 12.66 21.00
N GLU A 379 21.24 12.58 20.67
CA GLU A 379 22.34 12.45 21.63
C GLU A 379 22.43 13.63 22.64
N ASP A 380 21.88 14.78 22.27
CA ASP A 380 21.81 16.01 23.10
C ASP A 380 20.47 16.20 23.82
N LEU A 381 19.66 15.13 23.89
CA LEU A 381 18.32 15.14 24.48
C LEU A 381 17.34 16.11 23.80
N GLN A 382 17.42 16.23 22.46
CA GLN A 382 16.44 16.98 21.66
C GLN A 382 15.36 16.04 21.14
N PHE A 383 14.09 16.33 21.45
CA PHE A 383 12.97 15.47 21.08
C PHE A 383 12.47 15.74 19.67
N HIS A 384 12.13 14.67 18.94
CA HIS A 384 11.66 14.73 17.56
C HIS A 384 10.31 14.05 17.37
N ARG A 385 9.43 14.71 16.61
CA ARG A 385 8.13 14.14 16.22
C ARG A 385 8.29 13.06 15.15
N ARG A 386 7.36 12.10 15.15
CA ARG A 386 7.25 11.07 14.09
C ARG A 386 6.11 11.38 13.11
N GLY A 387 6.22 12.51 12.40
CA GLY A 387 5.30 12.97 11.34
C GLY A 387 3.89 13.40 11.77
N LYS A 388 3.50 13.14 13.03
CA LYS A 388 2.25 13.65 13.60
C LYS A 388 2.43 15.04 14.21
N PRO A 389 1.44 15.94 14.09
CA PRO A 389 1.51 17.28 14.64
C PRO A 389 1.57 17.27 16.16
N GLY A 390 2.65 17.82 16.72
CA GLY A 390 2.85 18.05 18.16
C GLY A 390 2.72 16.82 19.06
N GLU A 391 3.09 15.63 18.56
CA GLU A 391 3.17 14.39 19.35
C GLU A 391 4.63 13.90 19.36
N TYR A 392 5.21 13.75 20.56
CA TYR A 392 6.51 13.11 20.76
C TYR A 392 6.35 11.66 21.23
N LEU A 393 5.32 11.37 22.04
CA LEU A 393 5.00 10.02 22.49
C LEU A 393 4.20 9.24 21.45
N PHE A 394 4.68 8.04 21.12
CA PHE A 394 3.99 7.09 20.24
C PHE A 394 4.29 5.64 20.62
N ALA A 395 3.53 4.70 20.07
CA ALA A 395 3.70 3.27 20.36
C ALA A 395 5.10 2.77 19.96
N ASN A 396 5.68 1.93 20.80
CA ASN A 396 7.03 1.42 20.65
C ASN A 396 7.05 0.04 19.95
N MET A 397 7.30 0.04 18.64
CA MET A 397 7.37 -1.22 17.88
C MET A 397 8.60 -2.07 18.21
N SER A 398 9.68 -1.47 18.73
CA SER A 398 10.84 -2.17 19.28
C SER A 398 10.62 -2.58 20.74
N SER A 399 9.35 -2.69 21.19
CA SER A 399 8.96 -3.23 22.50
C SER A 399 7.77 -4.20 22.41
N LEU A 400 7.45 -4.72 21.23
CA LEU A 400 6.35 -5.67 21.08
C LEU A 400 6.63 -6.91 21.93
N MET A 401 5.94 -7.02 23.06
CA MET A 401 5.97 -8.13 23.98
C MET A 401 4.79 -9.04 23.69
N PHE A 402 5.00 -10.34 23.56
CA PHE A 402 3.93 -11.29 23.25
C PHE A 402 4.12 -12.64 23.94
N ARG A 403 2.99 -13.35 24.13
CA ARG A 403 2.95 -14.73 24.62
C ARG A 403 3.57 -15.66 23.57
N ARG A 404 4.76 -16.19 23.85
CA ARG A 404 5.63 -16.86 22.87
C ARG A 404 4.94 -18.04 22.20
N GLU A 405 4.44 -18.98 23.00
CA GLU A 405 3.88 -20.25 22.49
C GLU A 405 2.62 -20.01 21.66
N ILE A 406 1.68 -19.20 22.17
CA ILE A 406 0.44 -18.86 21.48
C ILE A 406 0.72 -18.16 20.15
N ALA A 407 1.66 -17.21 20.11
CA ALA A 407 2.02 -16.52 18.88
C ALA A 407 2.71 -17.46 17.88
N LEU A 408 3.67 -18.28 18.34
CA LEU A 408 4.39 -19.22 17.48
C LEU A 408 3.46 -20.27 16.88
N GLU A 409 2.55 -20.85 17.65
CA GLU A 409 1.59 -21.84 17.15
C GLU A 409 0.67 -21.25 16.09
N ARG A 410 0.22 -20.00 16.28
CA ARG A 410 -0.83 -19.42 15.44
C ARG A 410 -0.33 -18.65 14.23
N ILE A 411 0.75 -17.90 14.39
CA ILE A 411 1.28 -17.02 13.34
C ILE A 411 2.75 -17.30 13.00
N GLY A 412 3.45 -18.11 13.79
CA GLY A 412 4.86 -18.42 13.55
C GLY A 412 5.77 -17.20 13.73
N TYR A 413 6.71 -17.03 12.80
CA TYR A 413 7.84 -16.12 12.92
C TYR A 413 7.60 -14.77 12.23
N TRP A 414 8.50 -13.79 12.42
CA TRP A 414 8.50 -12.57 11.60
C TRP A 414 8.73 -12.90 10.12
N ASP A 415 8.20 -12.08 9.20
CA ASP A 415 8.59 -12.19 7.79
C ASP A 415 10.12 -12.05 7.68
N SER A 416 10.72 -12.96 6.92
CA SER A 416 12.16 -13.11 6.73
C SER A 416 12.68 -12.06 5.74
N ILE A 417 12.74 -10.80 6.19
CA ILE A 417 13.19 -9.62 5.42
C ILE A 417 14.15 -8.74 6.22
N ARG A 418 14.85 -7.84 5.55
CA ARG A 418 15.88 -6.99 6.18
C ARG A 418 15.31 -5.89 7.07
N PHE A 419 14.16 -5.32 6.73
CA PHE A 419 13.52 -4.25 7.51
C PHE A 419 11.99 -4.19 7.34
N GLY A 420 11.26 -3.65 8.33
CA GLY A 420 9.84 -3.32 8.24
C GLY A 420 8.83 -4.44 8.57
N ALA A 421 9.27 -5.62 9.01
CA ALA A 421 8.37 -6.73 9.38
C ALA A 421 7.69 -6.59 10.77
N ASP A 422 8.04 -5.59 11.57
CA ASP A 422 7.39 -5.25 12.84
C ASP A 422 5.90 -4.94 12.65
N GLY A 423 5.59 -4.05 11.70
CA GLY A 423 4.22 -3.69 11.37
C GLY A 423 3.42 -4.84 10.76
N GLU A 424 4.10 -5.73 10.02
CA GLU A 424 3.50 -6.92 9.41
C GLU A 424 3.12 -7.96 10.47
N PHE A 425 4.05 -8.30 11.36
CA PHE A 425 3.85 -9.26 12.45
C PHE A 425 2.74 -8.80 13.40
N LYS A 426 2.74 -7.52 13.79
CA LYS A 426 1.67 -6.94 14.61
C LYS A 426 0.29 -7.05 13.94
N LYS A 427 0.21 -6.86 12.62
CA LYS A 427 -1.05 -7.04 11.87
C LYS A 427 -1.49 -8.49 11.78
N ARG A 428 -0.55 -9.43 11.66
CA ARG A 428 -0.88 -10.86 11.74
C ARG A 428 -1.41 -11.26 13.10
N LEU A 429 -0.82 -10.76 14.20
CA LEU A 429 -1.38 -10.94 15.54
C LEU A 429 -2.83 -10.42 15.62
N ILE A 430 -3.07 -9.19 15.15
CA ILE A 430 -4.42 -8.59 15.12
C ILE A 430 -5.40 -9.43 14.28
N LYS A 431 -4.97 -9.94 13.13
CA LYS A 431 -5.81 -10.77 12.27
C LYS A 431 -6.11 -12.13 12.90
N ALA A 432 -5.14 -12.74 13.58
CA ALA A 432 -5.26 -14.05 14.18
C ALA A 432 -6.10 -14.05 15.47
N PHE A 433 -5.93 -13.03 16.32
CA PHE A 433 -6.49 -12.99 17.68
C PHE A 433 -7.53 -11.88 17.89
N GLY A 434 -7.69 -10.98 16.93
CA GLY A 434 -8.55 -9.81 17.04
C GLY A 434 -7.81 -8.58 17.55
N LYS A 435 -8.41 -7.42 17.31
CA LYS A 435 -7.79 -6.11 17.59
C LYS A 435 -7.55 -5.86 19.08
N GLU A 436 -8.46 -6.32 19.94
CA GLU A 436 -8.36 -6.11 21.39
C GLU A 436 -7.30 -7.00 22.06
N ALA A 437 -6.84 -8.06 21.37
CA ALA A 437 -5.77 -8.93 21.85
C ALA A 437 -4.36 -8.35 21.68
N VAL A 438 -4.23 -7.19 21.02
CA VAL A 438 -2.95 -6.51 20.77
C VAL A 438 -3.06 -5.05 21.21
N VAL A 439 -2.38 -4.70 22.31
CA VAL A 439 -2.61 -3.42 23.01
C VAL A 439 -1.37 -2.53 23.00
N ASP A 440 -1.52 -1.27 22.58
CA ASP A 440 -0.51 -0.25 22.80
C ASP A 440 -0.72 0.36 24.20
N VAL A 441 0.07 -0.09 25.18
CA VAL A 441 -0.06 0.31 26.59
C VAL A 441 0.37 1.77 26.74
N LYS A 442 -0.40 2.54 27.50
CA LYS A 442 -0.08 3.95 27.79
C LYS A 442 0.89 4.04 28.96
N THR A 443 2.17 3.88 28.69
CA THR A 443 3.24 3.79 29.70
C THR A 443 4.01 5.10 29.89
N GLY A 444 3.65 6.18 29.18
CA GLY A 444 4.45 7.40 29.18
C GLY A 444 5.79 7.28 28.43
N PRO A 445 6.78 8.15 28.69
CA PRO A 445 8.09 8.16 28.04
C PRO A 445 9.03 7.01 28.50
N CYS A 446 8.54 5.78 28.64
CA CYS A 446 9.30 4.65 29.19
C CYS A 446 10.40 4.07 28.27
N ALA A 447 10.60 4.67 27.10
CA ALA A 447 11.68 4.33 26.18
C ALA A 447 12.05 5.55 25.35
N PHE A 448 13.34 5.69 25.10
CA PHE A 448 13.90 6.74 24.27
C PHE A 448 14.57 6.14 23.05
N GLN A 449 13.92 6.29 21.90
CA GLN A 449 14.47 5.87 20.63
C GLN A 449 15.53 6.86 20.16
N ARG A 450 16.74 6.39 19.86
CA ARG A 450 17.81 7.27 19.39
C ARG A 450 17.49 7.81 18.00
N GLN A 451 17.70 9.11 17.82
CA GLN A 451 17.64 9.80 16.54
C GLN A 451 19.06 10.15 16.10
N SER A 452 19.59 9.38 15.14
CA SER A 452 20.87 9.65 14.49
C SER A 452 20.70 9.73 12.96
N SER A 453 21.60 10.47 12.29
CA SER A 453 21.65 10.59 10.83
C SER A 453 21.95 9.26 10.12
N GLY A 454 22.61 8.33 10.81
CA GLY A 454 22.95 7.00 10.31
C GLY A 454 21.85 5.94 10.48
N SER A 455 20.78 6.21 11.24
CA SER A 455 19.76 5.19 11.52
C SER A 455 18.98 4.78 10.27
N LEU A 456 18.66 3.49 10.16
CA LEU A 456 17.85 2.97 9.04
C LEU A 456 16.47 3.64 8.96
N THR A 457 15.92 4.07 10.10
CA THR A 457 14.63 4.77 10.14
C THR A 457 14.72 6.23 9.72
N ALA A 458 15.88 6.87 9.86
CA ALA A 458 16.15 8.23 9.37
C ALA A 458 16.59 8.27 7.89
N ASN A 459 16.91 7.10 7.29
CA ASN A 459 17.27 7.01 5.88
C ASN A 459 16.20 7.64 4.98
N SER A 460 16.61 8.57 4.12
CA SER A 460 15.70 9.36 3.26
C SER A 460 14.96 8.55 2.19
N VAL A 461 15.38 7.31 1.96
CA VAL A 461 14.88 6.45 0.89
C VAL A 461 14.13 5.25 1.46
N PHE A 462 14.71 4.56 2.44
CA PHE A 462 14.17 3.34 3.05
C PHE A 462 13.68 3.54 4.49
N GLY A 463 13.74 4.76 5.02
CA GLY A 463 13.29 5.10 6.37
C GLY A 463 11.78 5.25 6.48
N TYR A 464 11.33 5.73 7.64
CA TYR A 464 9.92 5.99 7.92
C TYR A 464 9.75 7.37 8.54
N HIS A 465 9.29 8.33 7.73
CA HIS A 465 9.10 9.73 8.12
C HIS A 465 7.70 10.04 8.69
N GLY A 466 7.02 9.02 9.23
CA GLY A 466 5.63 9.12 9.69
C GLY A 466 4.57 8.75 8.63
N TYR A 467 5.01 8.33 7.45
CA TYR A 467 4.17 7.86 6.34
C TYR A 467 4.92 6.80 5.52
N PHE A 468 4.19 6.05 4.69
CA PHE A 468 4.75 5.00 3.85
C PHE A 468 5.00 5.51 2.43
N MET A 469 6.23 5.34 1.93
CA MET A 469 6.64 5.64 0.56
C MET A 469 7.58 4.54 0.04
N GLY A 470 7.85 4.53 -1.27
CA GLY A 470 8.80 3.61 -1.89
C GLY A 470 8.58 2.15 -1.54
N VAL A 471 9.67 1.43 -1.27
CA VAL A 471 9.64 -0.02 -0.96
C VAL A 471 8.82 -0.37 0.28
N ARG A 472 8.77 0.51 1.30
CA ARG A 472 7.95 0.25 2.51
C ARG A 472 6.46 0.32 2.21
N LYS A 473 6.05 1.24 1.31
CA LYS A 473 4.66 1.30 0.85
C LYS A 473 4.31 0.07 0.03
N GLU A 474 5.19 -0.33 -0.87
CA GLU A 474 4.99 -1.53 -1.69
C GLU A 474 4.85 -2.79 -0.82
N TYR A 475 5.74 -2.96 0.17
CA TYR A 475 5.63 -4.05 1.14
C TYR A 475 4.31 -4.02 1.92
N LEU A 476 3.91 -2.82 2.41
CA LEU A 476 2.62 -2.61 3.07
C LEU A 476 1.44 -3.06 2.20
N ASP A 477 1.42 -2.65 0.93
CA ASP A 477 0.36 -2.99 -0.01
C ASP A 477 0.35 -4.51 -0.30
N ALA A 478 1.53 -5.12 -0.47
CA ALA A 478 1.68 -6.54 -0.75
C ALA A 478 1.15 -7.42 0.38
N TYR A 479 1.64 -7.23 1.62
CA TYR A 479 1.18 -8.06 2.74
C TYR A 479 -0.28 -7.74 3.11
N THR A 480 -0.74 -6.49 2.92
CA THR A 480 -2.14 -6.13 3.21
C THR A 480 -3.08 -6.87 2.27
N HIS A 481 -2.73 -6.95 0.98
CA HIS A 481 -3.48 -7.75 0.02
C HIS A 481 -3.47 -9.23 0.40
N TYR A 482 -2.29 -9.81 0.66
CA TYR A 482 -2.15 -11.21 1.04
C TYR A 482 -2.99 -11.55 2.28
N HIS A 483 -2.92 -10.74 3.33
CA HIS A 483 -3.70 -10.94 4.55
C HIS A 483 -5.21 -10.72 4.36
N GLN A 484 -5.66 -10.02 3.33
CA GLN A 484 -7.09 -9.88 3.04
C GLN A 484 -7.65 -11.07 2.25
N THR A 485 -6.83 -11.68 1.40
CA THR A 485 -7.26 -12.75 0.48
C THR A 485 -7.02 -14.16 1.02
N HIS A 486 -6.12 -14.32 1.99
CA HIS A 486 -5.80 -15.62 2.59
C HIS A 486 -6.31 -15.72 4.02
N GLN A 487 -6.68 -16.90 4.50
CA GLN A 487 -7.08 -17.11 5.90
C GLN A 487 -5.87 -17.43 6.78
N ASP A 488 -4.96 -18.26 6.29
CA ASP A 488 -3.72 -18.61 6.98
C ASP A 488 -2.77 -17.41 7.06
N VAL A 489 -2.10 -17.29 8.20
CA VAL A 489 -1.14 -16.23 8.54
C VAL A 489 0.10 -16.79 9.24
N TYR A 490 0.27 -18.12 9.23
CA TYR A 490 1.43 -18.78 9.79
C TYR A 490 2.64 -18.66 8.86
N TYR A 491 3.76 -18.11 9.36
CA TYR A 491 5.02 -18.07 8.63
C TYR A 491 6.08 -18.97 9.30
N PRO A 492 6.64 -19.96 8.56
CA PRO A 492 7.69 -20.82 9.09
C PRO A 492 9.05 -20.12 9.15
N PHE A 493 9.96 -20.69 9.94
CA PHE A 493 11.37 -20.35 9.92
C PHE A 493 12.23 -21.62 9.98
N PRO A 494 13.21 -21.82 9.08
CA PRO A 494 13.54 -20.95 7.94
C PRO A 494 12.41 -20.89 6.91
N MET A 495 12.21 -19.70 6.32
CA MET A 495 11.21 -19.49 5.27
C MET A 495 11.78 -19.95 3.92
N THR A 496 11.37 -21.13 3.46
CA THR A 496 11.78 -21.69 2.17
C THR A 496 10.92 -21.17 1.02
N GLU A 497 9.64 -20.92 1.27
CA GLU A 497 8.69 -20.36 0.31
C GLU A 497 8.07 -19.09 0.88
N ARG A 498 8.05 -18.02 0.07
CA ARG A 498 7.50 -16.74 0.49
C ARG A 498 5.99 -16.70 0.23
N PRO A 499 5.19 -16.20 1.18
CA PRO A 499 3.73 -16.06 1.00
C PRO A 499 3.37 -15.03 -0.09
N PHE A 500 4.20 -14.01 -0.27
CA PHE A 500 4.03 -12.98 -1.29
C PHE A 500 5.39 -12.36 -1.67
N ALA A 501 5.43 -11.76 -2.87
CA ALA A 501 6.59 -11.04 -3.37
C ALA A 501 6.84 -9.74 -2.59
N VAL A 502 8.11 -9.43 -2.33
CA VAL A 502 8.54 -8.20 -1.66
C VAL A 502 9.63 -7.50 -2.47
N PRO A 503 9.83 -6.18 -2.35
CA PRO A 503 10.91 -5.47 -3.05
C PRO A 503 12.29 -6.01 -2.68
N GLU A 504 13.19 -6.09 -3.67
CA GLU A 504 14.55 -6.63 -3.50
C GLU A 504 15.38 -5.98 -2.40
N PRO A 505 15.32 -4.65 -2.14
CA PRO A 505 16.09 -4.04 -1.05
C PRO A 505 15.77 -4.64 0.33
N MET A 506 14.64 -5.34 0.45
CA MET A 506 14.18 -5.98 1.67
C MET A 506 14.56 -7.47 1.74
N TRP A 507 15.13 -8.07 0.68
CA TRP A 507 15.49 -9.49 0.66
C TRP A 507 16.71 -9.76 1.53
N PRO A 508 16.71 -10.84 2.35
CA PRO A 508 17.89 -11.22 3.13
C PRO A 508 19.13 -11.41 2.24
N VAL A 509 18.95 -12.19 1.16
CA VAL A 509 19.94 -12.39 0.09
C VAL A 509 19.58 -11.49 -1.08
N ARG A 510 20.41 -10.47 -1.32
CA ARG A 510 20.22 -9.48 -2.38
C ARG A 510 20.64 -10.03 -3.75
N GLU A 511 20.00 -9.54 -4.81
CA GLU A 511 20.40 -9.91 -6.17
C GLU A 511 21.82 -9.39 -6.46
N ALA A 512 22.58 -10.16 -7.24
CA ALA A 512 23.85 -9.68 -7.78
C ALA A 512 23.60 -8.46 -8.68
N LYS A 513 24.44 -7.44 -8.53
CA LYS A 513 24.34 -6.17 -9.26
C LYS A 513 25.53 -6.05 -10.20
N SER A 514 25.34 -5.40 -11.34
CA SER A 514 26.42 -5.05 -12.27
C SER A 514 27.42 -4.06 -11.64
N HIS A 515 28.52 -3.76 -12.34
CA HIS A 515 29.59 -2.87 -11.87
C HIS A 515 29.11 -1.45 -11.47
N ASP A 516 27.95 -1.01 -11.98
CA ASP A 516 27.29 0.26 -11.64
C ASP A 516 26.31 0.16 -10.46
N ASN A 517 26.26 -0.99 -9.78
CA ASN A 517 25.35 -1.28 -8.67
C ASN A 517 23.86 -1.21 -9.06
N ARG A 518 23.53 -1.52 -10.32
CA ARG A 518 22.15 -1.62 -10.82
C ARG A 518 21.71 -3.07 -10.99
N ARG A 519 20.39 -3.29 -10.88
CA ARG A 519 19.73 -4.56 -11.24
C ARG A 519 19.22 -4.47 -12.68
N HIS A 520 19.35 -5.53 -13.45
CA HIS A 520 18.87 -5.56 -14.83
C HIS A 520 17.49 -6.21 -14.96
N PHE A 521 16.68 -5.68 -15.89
CA PHE A 521 15.39 -6.20 -16.33
C PHE A 521 15.33 -6.18 -17.86
N ASP A 522 14.68 -7.15 -18.48
CA ASP A 522 14.47 -7.13 -19.92
C ASP A 522 13.48 -6.03 -20.29
N VAL A 523 12.36 -5.98 -19.56
CA VAL A 523 11.29 -5.01 -19.77
C VAL A 523 10.91 -4.38 -18.44
N ILE A 524 10.71 -3.06 -18.42
CA ILE A 524 10.06 -2.37 -17.30
C ILE A 524 8.77 -1.72 -17.79
N ILE A 525 7.66 -1.99 -17.11
CA ILE A 525 6.37 -1.34 -17.35
C ILE A 525 6.11 -0.29 -16.27
N VAL A 526 6.00 0.96 -16.70
CA VAL A 526 5.59 2.10 -15.88
C VAL A 526 4.11 2.39 -16.15
N SER A 527 3.26 2.31 -15.14
CA SER A 527 1.82 2.53 -15.30
C SER A 527 1.15 2.96 -13.99
N GLU A 528 -0.12 3.37 -14.09
CA GLU A 528 -1.04 3.54 -12.96
C GLU A 528 -1.77 2.22 -12.70
N PHE A 529 -1.18 1.34 -11.89
CA PHE A 529 -1.71 0.00 -11.65
C PHE A 529 -2.94 -0.04 -10.74
N ARG A 530 -3.43 1.10 -10.23
CA ARG A 530 -4.68 1.19 -9.46
C ARG A 530 -5.93 1.32 -10.33
N LEU A 531 -5.80 1.46 -11.65
CA LEU A 531 -6.96 1.57 -12.54
C LEU A 531 -7.77 0.27 -12.55
N LEU A 532 -9.10 0.39 -12.50
CA LEU A 532 -10.02 -0.73 -12.78
C LEU A 532 -10.24 -0.91 -14.31
N GLY A 533 -9.34 -0.30 -15.09
CA GLY A 533 -9.43 0.09 -16.49
C GLY A 533 -8.99 -0.97 -17.50
N GLY A 534 -9.29 -0.74 -18.78
CA GLY A 534 -8.74 -1.57 -19.88
C GLY A 534 -7.22 -1.49 -19.94
N THR A 535 -6.64 -0.35 -19.55
CA THR A 535 -5.20 -0.13 -19.38
C THR A 535 -4.52 -1.23 -18.55
N ASN A 536 -5.12 -1.64 -17.43
CA ASN A 536 -4.52 -2.66 -16.59
C ASN A 536 -4.69 -4.06 -17.15
N MET A 537 -5.76 -4.32 -17.89
CA MET A 537 -5.87 -5.60 -18.60
C MET A 537 -4.81 -5.69 -19.70
N SER A 538 -4.54 -4.60 -20.42
CA SER A 538 -3.41 -4.54 -21.36
C SER A 538 -2.06 -4.80 -20.69
N ASN A 539 -1.82 -4.19 -19.51
CA ASN A 539 -0.60 -4.48 -18.75
C ASN A 539 -0.50 -5.96 -18.38
N ILE A 540 -1.60 -6.59 -17.93
CA ILE A 540 -1.60 -8.00 -17.55
C ILE A 540 -1.28 -8.91 -18.74
N GLU A 541 -1.91 -8.69 -19.89
CA GLU A 541 -1.63 -9.48 -21.09
C GLU A 541 -0.17 -9.33 -21.54
N GLU A 542 0.41 -8.12 -21.45
CA GLU A 542 1.84 -7.92 -21.75
C GLU A 542 2.77 -8.57 -20.72
N ILE A 543 2.39 -8.58 -19.44
CA ILE A 543 3.14 -9.27 -18.38
C ILE A 543 3.10 -10.79 -18.63
N LYS A 544 1.93 -11.35 -18.95
CA LYS A 544 1.77 -12.76 -19.30
C LYS A 544 2.62 -13.13 -20.53
N ALA A 545 2.54 -12.35 -21.60
CA ALA A 545 3.35 -12.55 -22.81
C ALA A 545 4.85 -12.52 -22.51
N GLN A 546 5.31 -11.55 -21.71
CA GLN A 546 6.71 -11.47 -21.29
C GLN A 546 7.15 -12.68 -20.46
N LYS A 547 6.26 -13.20 -19.60
CA LYS A 547 6.52 -14.40 -18.80
C LYS A 547 6.61 -15.65 -19.67
N GLU A 548 5.75 -15.79 -20.68
CA GLU A 548 5.84 -16.90 -21.66
C GLU A 548 7.14 -16.85 -22.48
N LEU A 549 7.65 -15.65 -22.74
CA LEU A 549 8.96 -15.43 -23.39
C LEU A 549 10.15 -15.60 -22.44
N GLY A 550 9.93 -15.89 -21.14
CA GLY A 550 10.98 -16.04 -20.14
C GLY A 550 11.69 -14.74 -19.75
N LEU A 551 11.09 -13.58 -20.04
CA LEU A 551 11.67 -12.27 -19.77
C LEU A 551 11.49 -11.86 -18.30
N LYS A 552 12.49 -11.14 -17.77
CA LYS A 552 12.42 -10.51 -16.45
C LYS A 552 11.75 -9.13 -16.56
N THR A 553 10.56 -9.02 -16.00
CA THR A 553 9.71 -7.83 -16.04
C THR A 553 9.73 -7.06 -14.72
N GLY A 554 10.06 -5.77 -14.79
CA GLY A 554 9.93 -4.82 -13.69
C GLY A 554 8.64 -4.00 -13.80
N LEU A 555 7.99 -3.70 -12.68
CA LEU A 555 6.81 -2.85 -12.62
C LEU A 555 7.07 -1.62 -11.76
N ILE A 556 6.78 -0.42 -12.31
CA ILE A 556 6.89 0.85 -11.59
C ILE A 556 5.52 1.53 -11.53
N GLN A 557 5.02 1.70 -10.31
CA GLN A 557 3.78 2.42 -10.05
C GLN A 557 4.04 3.94 -10.10
N LEU A 558 3.54 4.60 -11.14
CA LEU A 558 3.39 6.06 -11.16
C LEU A 558 1.94 6.46 -10.92
N TYR A 559 1.77 7.49 -10.10
CA TYR A 559 0.47 7.91 -9.63
C TYR A 559 -0.15 8.98 -10.52
N ARG A 560 -1.48 9.04 -10.48
CA ARG A 560 -2.30 10.17 -10.92
C ARG A 560 -2.86 10.91 -9.73
N HIS A 561 -2.66 12.23 -9.73
CA HIS A 561 -3.21 13.11 -8.69
C HIS A 561 -4.74 13.14 -8.72
N ASP A 562 -5.34 13.15 -9.92
CA ASP A 562 -6.79 13.18 -10.11
C ASP A 562 -7.49 11.83 -9.81
N LEU A 563 -6.73 10.76 -9.57
CA LEU A 563 -7.28 9.44 -9.26
C LEU A 563 -7.45 9.24 -7.74
N HIS A 564 -8.71 9.23 -7.30
CA HIS A 564 -9.04 9.05 -5.88
C HIS A 564 -9.89 7.81 -5.58
N SER A 565 -10.38 7.12 -6.60
CA SER A 565 -11.29 5.97 -6.48
C SER A 565 -10.64 4.71 -5.92
N ALA A 566 -9.32 4.55 -6.12
CA ALA A 566 -8.56 3.39 -5.68
C ALA A 566 -7.35 3.80 -4.82
N GLN A 567 -6.96 2.93 -3.88
CA GLN A 567 -5.82 3.15 -2.97
C GLN A 567 -4.69 2.15 -3.22
N MET A 568 -5.05 0.91 -3.52
CA MET A 568 -4.13 -0.20 -3.75
C MET A 568 -4.04 -0.54 -5.25
N ILE A 569 -2.95 -1.20 -5.63
CA ILE A 569 -2.80 -1.82 -6.95
C ILE A 569 -3.97 -2.77 -7.20
N ASN A 570 -4.43 -2.82 -8.46
CA ASN A 570 -5.49 -3.72 -8.89
C ASN A 570 -5.12 -5.18 -8.54
N PRO A 571 -5.99 -5.94 -7.86
CA PRO A 571 -5.72 -7.33 -7.47
C PRO A 571 -5.21 -8.21 -8.62
N LYS A 572 -5.81 -8.10 -9.81
CA LYS A 572 -5.39 -8.89 -10.98
C LYS A 572 -3.96 -8.58 -11.44
N VAL A 573 -3.49 -7.33 -11.25
CA VAL A 573 -2.08 -6.98 -11.48
C VAL A 573 -1.20 -7.52 -10.36
N ARG A 574 -1.67 -7.41 -9.11
CA ARG A 574 -0.94 -7.92 -7.92
C ARG A 574 -0.65 -9.42 -8.03
N GLU A 575 -1.62 -10.19 -8.50
CA GLU A 575 -1.51 -11.64 -8.74
C GLU A 575 -0.44 -12.01 -9.77
N GLN A 576 -0.03 -11.10 -10.65
CA GLN A 576 1.05 -11.36 -11.62
C GLN A 576 2.45 -11.22 -11.01
N ILE A 577 2.59 -10.61 -9.83
CA ILE A 577 3.90 -10.30 -9.21
C ILE A 577 4.37 -11.51 -8.41
N ASP A 578 5.27 -12.30 -8.99
CA ASP A 578 5.81 -13.52 -8.37
C ASP A 578 7.16 -13.31 -7.65
N GLY A 579 7.76 -12.12 -7.77
CA GLY A 579 9.03 -11.79 -7.14
C GLY A 579 10.25 -12.43 -7.80
N LYS A 580 10.06 -13.19 -8.89
CA LYS A 580 11.13 -13.82 -9.67
C LYS A 580 11.17 -13.24 -11.08
N HIS A 581 10.17 -13.55 -11.89
CA HIS A 581 10.02 -13.05 -13.26
C HIS A 581 9.39 -11.67 -13.28
N VAL A 582 8.42 -11.42 -12.39
CA VAL A 582 7.71 -10.14 -12.33
C VAL A 582 7.92 -9.52 -10.96
N GLN A 583 8.53 -8.34 -10.92
CA GLN A 583 8.92 -7.69 -9.68
C GLN A 583 8.51 -6.23 -9.64
N MET A 584 8.06 -5.75 -8.46
CA MET A 584 7.84 -4.33 -8.23
C MET A 584 9.16 -3.63 -7.95
N ILE A 585 9.35 -2.47 -8.58
CA ILE A 585 10.52 -1.61 -8.40
C ILE A 585 10.06 -0.35 -7.66
N GLY A 586 10.58 -0.16 -6.45
CA GLY A 586 10.24 0.95 -5.56
C GLY A 586 11.21 2.13 -5.64
N TYR A 587 10.76 3.29 -5.16
CA TYR A 587 11.64 4.45 -4.98
C TYR A 587 12.86 4.08 -4.13
N GLY A 588 14.05 4.46 -4.59
CA GLY A 588 15.33 4.11 -3.97
C GLY A 588 16.14 3.08 -4.70
N GLU A 589 15.52 2.32 -5.59
CA GLU A 589 16.20 1.34 -6.42
C GLU A 589 16.85 2.00 -7.63
N LYS A 590 17.99 1.44 -8.04
CA LYS A 590 18.69 1.74 -9.29
C LYS A 590 18.64 0.53 -10.19
N VAL A 591 18.05 0.70 -11.37
CA VAL A 591 17.82 -0.42 -12.30
C VAL A 591 18.20 -0.03 -13.73
N THR A 592 18.48 -1.03 -14.55
CA THR A 592 18.59 -0.89 -16.01
C THR A 592 17.51 -1.73 -16.70
N CYS A 593 17.13 -1.34 -17.91
CA CYS A 593 16.33 -2.22 -18.76
C CYS A 593 16.60 -2.08 -20.26
N ASN A 594 16.28 -3.13 -21.02
CA ASN A 594 16.34 -3.07 -22.48
C ASN A 594 15.18 -2.22 -23.03
N VAL A 595 13.95 -2.47 -22.56
CA VAL A 595 12.77 -1.71 -22.98
C VAL A 595 12.01 -1.16 -21.78
N LEU A 596 11.84 0.16 -21.74
CA LEU A 596 10.95 0.84 -20.80
C LEU A 596 9.63 1.20 -21.50
N ILE A 597 8.54 0.57 -21.07
CA ILE A 597 7.19 0.84 -21.55
C ILE A 597 6.50 1.77 -20.54
N VAL A 598 6.23 3.01 -20.94
CA VAL A 598 5.44 3.95 -20.14
C VAL A 598 4.03 4.01 -20.69
N ARG A 599 3.08 3.42 -19.96
CA ARG A 599 1.68 3.36 -20.36
C ARG A 599 0.88 4.47 -19.70
N HIS A 600 -0.11 4.99 -20.44
CA HIS A 600 -1.10 5.95 -19.95
C HIS A 600 -0.48 7.31 -19.58
N PRO A 601 -0.23 8.20 -20.57
CA PRO A 601 0.51 9.45 -20.38
C PRO A 601 0.06 10.37 -19.23
N PRO A 602 -1.22 10.38 -18.78
CA PRO A 602 -1.60 11.12 -17.58
C PRO A 602 -0.78 10.84 -16.31
N VAL A 603 -0.07 9.69 -16.21
CA VAL A 603 0.85 9.44 -15.09
C VAL A 603 2.05 10.40 -15.07
N LEU A 604 2.37 11.04 -16.19
CA LEU A 604 3.44 12.03 -16.33
C LEU A 604 2.92 13.47 -16.24
N GLN A 605 1.61 13.67 -16.03
CA GLN A 605 0.97 14.98 -16.01
C GLN A 605 1.29 15.80 -14.75
N GLU A 606 1.67 15.15 -13.65
CA GLU A 606 2.10 15.83 -12.42
C GLU A 606 3.52 15.41 -12.04
N TRP A 607 4.23 16.29 -11.36
CA TRP A 607 5.56 15.97 -10.84
C TRP A 607 5.45 15.03 -9.64
N GLN A 608 6.30 14.01 -9.59
CA GLN A 608 6.31 12.97 -8.56
C GLN A 608 7.71 12.86 -7.98
N LYS A 609 7.80 12.93 -6.65
CA LYS A 609 9.06 12.75 -5.92
C LYS A 609 9.60 11.32 -6.01
N TYR A 610 8.70 10.34 -5.90
CA TYR A 610 9.06 8.95 -5.62
C TYR A 610 9.15 8.13 -6.90
N VAL A 611 10.10 8.46 -7.77
CA VAL A 611 10.38 7.73 -9.03
C VAL A 611 11.72 6.99 -8.89
N PRO A 612 11.78 5.67 -9.14
CA PRO A 612 13.04 4.92 -9.14
C PRO A 612 14.03 5.45 -10.18
N ASP A 613 15.32 5.19 -9.97
CA ASP A 613 16.37 5.54 -10.93
C ASP A 613 16.46 4.44 -12.00
N VAL A 614 16.02 4.75 -13.22
CA VAL A 614 15.92 3.79 -14.32
C VAL A 614 16.77 4.25 -15.50
N GLU A 615 17.70 3.40 -15.92
CA GLU A 615 18.43 3.55 -17.19
C GLU A 615 17.88 2.58 -18.23
N ALA A 616 17.18 3.10 -19.24
CA ALA A 616 16.59 2.30 -20.31
C ALA A 616 17.39 2.39 -21.60
N LYS A 617 17.60 1.28 -22.34
CA LYS A 617 18.15 1.34 -23.70
C LYS A 617 17.15 2.01 -24.64
N SER A 618 15.88 1.59 -24.60
CA SER A 618 14.77 2.13 -25.40
C SER A 618 13.59 2.54 -24.49
N ILE A 619 12.92 3.65 -24.82
CA ILE A 619 11.71 4.12 -24.10
C ILE A 619 10.55 4.25 -25.08
N LYS A 620 9.45 3.56 -24.77
CA LYS A 620 8.20 3.55 -25.54
C LYS A 620 7.07 4.11 -24.69
N VAL A 621 6.34 5.09 -25.20
CA VAL A 621 5.15 5.65 -24.52
C VAL A 621 3.90 5.19 -25.24
N ILE A 622 2.99 4.52 -24.53
CA ILE A 622 1.73 4.07 -25.12
C ILE A 622 0.63 5.06 -24.77
N VAL A 623 0.05 5.69 -25.80
CA VAL A 623 -1.04 6.65 -25.69
C VAL A 623 -2.38 5.92 -25.69
N ASN A 624 -2.83 5.49 -24.52
CA ASN A 624 -4.09 4.75 -24.36
C ASN A 624 -5.36 5.54 -24.70
N GLN A 625 -5.30 6.85 -24.60
CA GLN A 625 -6.41 7.76 -24.89
C GLN A 625 -5.81 9.12 -25.27
N PRO A 626 -6.45 9.88 -26.17
CA PRO A 626 -5.95 11.20 -26.52
C PRO A 626 -6.15 12.21 -25.37
N PRO A 627 -5.57 13.43 -25.46
CA PRO A 627 -5.65 14.42 -24.38
C PRO A 627 -7.07 14.82 -23.96
N LYS A 628 -8.06 14.72 -24.85
CA LYS A 628 -9.48 14.92 -24.53
C LYS A 628 -10.29 13.70 -24.89
N ARG A 629 -11.35 13.47 -24.12
CA ARG A 629 -12.30 12.36 -24.30
C ARG A 629 -13.38 12.67 -25.33
N ASP A 630 -13.84 13.91 -25.32
CA ASP A 630 -14.86 14.41 -26.22
C ASP A 630 -14.36 15.76 -26.75
N TYR A 631 -14.15 15.84 -28.07
CA TYR A 631 -13.68 17.05 -28.74
C TYR A 631 -14.81 18.00 -29.12
N THR A 632 -16.07 17.56 -29.00
CA THR A 632 -17.25 18.39 -29.25
C THR A 632 -17.62 19.24 -28.04
N LYS A 633 -17.14 18.88 -26.84
CA LYS A 633 -17.40 19.58 -25.58
C LYS A 633 -16.20 20.41 -25.12
N THR A 634 -16.48 21.46 -24.36
CA THR A 634 -15.49 22.33 -23.71
C THR A 634 -14.86 21.68 -22.45
N GLU A 635 -14.59 20.37 -22.50
CA GLU A 635 -13.94 19.66 -21.40
C GLU A 635 -12.44 20.00 -21.33
N ALA A 636 -11.92 20.00 -20.09
CA ALA A 636 -10.49 20.16 -19.83
C ALA A 636 -9.71 18.94 -20.35
N ALA A 637 -8.50 19.18 -20.87
CA ALA A 637 -7.62 18.10 -21.27
C ALA A 637 -7.16 17.29 -20.04
N LEU A 638 -7.12 15.97 -20.19
CA LEU A 638 -6.64 15.02 -19.19
C LEU A 638 -5.14 15.15 -18.94
N TYR A 639 -4.38 15.54 -19.96
CA TYR A 639 -2.94 15.75 -19.88
C TYR A 639 -2.45 16.65 -21.03
N ASN A 640 -1.27 17.24 -20.85
CA ASN A 640 -0.57 17.99 -21.88
C ASN A 640 0.65 17.19 -22.38
N ILE A 641 0.71 16.94 -23.69
CA ILE A 641 1.75 16.12 -24.33
C ILE A 641 3.15 16.67 -24.07
N ARG A 642 3.36 17.99 -24.23
CA ARG A 642 4.68 18.62 -24.04
C ARG A 642 5.16 18.48 -22.60
N THR A 643 4.25 18.70 -21.66
CA THR A 643 4.52 18.56 -20.23
C THR A 643 4.89 17.12 -19.89
N CYS A 644 4.14 16.12 -20.39
CA CYS A 644 4.44 14.71 -20.18
C CYS A 644 5.80 14.32 -20.77
N ALA A 645 6.11 14.77 -21.99
CA ALA A 645 7.40 14.51 -22.64
C ALA A 645 8.60 15.11 -21.88
N LYS A 646 8.45 16.32 -21.34
CA LYS A 646 9.47 16.96 -20.49
C LYS A 646 9.71 16.16 -19.22
N ARG A 647 8.66 15.73 -18.52
CA ARG A 647 8.79 14.94 -17.28
C ARG A 647 9.35 13.55 -17.54
N LEU A 648 8.94 12.89 -18.63
CA LEU A 648 9.54 11.63 -19.05
C LEU A 648 11.05 11.76 -19.24
N LYS A 649 11.50 12.78 -19.98
CA LYS A 649 12.93 13.03 -20.19
C LYS A 649 13.65 13.33 -18.88
N HIS A 650 12.99 14.03 -17.95
CA HIS A 650 13.55 14.29 -16.63
C HIS A 650 13.76 12.98 -15.84
N TYR A 651 12.73 12.13 -15.74
CA TYR A 651 12.80 10.91 -14.94
C TYR A 651 13.73 9.84 -15.52
N PHE A 652 13.80 9.72 -16.84
CA PHE A 652 14.46 8.59 -17.50
C PHE A 652 15.63 9.01 -18.43
N GLY A 653 16.02 10.29 -18.40
CA GLY A 653 17.18 10.83 -19.10
C GLY A 653 17.10 10.89 -20.63
N LYS A 654 16.15 10.21 -21.27
CA LYS A 654 16.05 10.05 -22.74
C LYS A 654 14.71 10.51 -23.28
N LYS A 655 14.67 10.79 -24.59
CA LYS A 655 13.40 10.95 -25.34
C LYS A 655 12.80 9.57 -25.59
N ALA A 656 11.48 9.53 -25.74
CA ALA A 656 10.74 8.31 -26.05
C ALA A 656 10.10 8.38 -27.44
N ILE A 657 9.81 7.21 -28.00
CA ILE A 657 8.93 7.04 -29.15
C ILE A 657 7.51 6.82 -28.61
N TRP A 658 6.55 7.57 -29.13
CA TRP A 658 5.16 7.58 -28.69
C TRP A 658 4.30 6.80 -29.67
N TYR A 659 3.55 5.84 -29.15
CA TYR A 659 2.70 4.95 -29.91
C TYR A 659 1.24 5.20 -29.55
N PRO A 660 0.41 5.67 -30.49
CA PRO A 660 -1.04 5.59 -30.35
C PRO A 660 -1.45 4.12 -30.13
N ILE A 661 -2.46 3.87 -29.29
CA ILE A 661 -2.93 2.50 -29.04
C ILE A 661 -3.75 1.93 -30.21
N GLY A 662 -4.14 2.77 -31.17
CA GLY A 662 -4.89 2.39 -32.36
C GLY A 662 -5.23 3.58 -33.25
N PRO A 663 -5.84 3.34 -34.42
CA PRO A 663 -6.01 4.34 -35.47
C PRO A 663 -6.83 5.57 -35.03
N SER A 664 -7.90 5.36 -34.25
CA SER A 664 -8.76 6.45 -33.79
C SER A 664 -8.05 7.40 -32.82
N VAL A 665 -7.10 6.88 -32.01
CA VAL A 665 -6.27 7.75 -31.16
C VAL A 665 -5.25 8.50 -31.99
N ARG A 666 -4.66 7.86 -33.00
CA ARG A 666 -3.74 8.51 -33.94
C ARG A 666 -4.42 9.68 -34.66
N GLU A 667 -5.58 9.42 -35.27
CA GLU A 667 -6.38 10.43 -35.96
C GLU A 667 -6.69 11.62 -35.03
N ALA A 668 -7.22 11.35 -33.82
CA ALA A 668 -7.50 12.41 -32.85
C ALA A 668 -6.26 13.22 -32.43
N LEU A 669 -5.07 12.60 -32.40
CA LEU A 669 -3.80 13.29 -32.13
C LEU A 669 -3.37 14.16 -33.32
N GLU A 670 -3.48 13.66 -34.53
CA GLU A 670 -3.10 14.33 -35.77
C GLU A 670 -4.03 15.52 -36.06
N GLU A 671 -5.34 15.33 -35.92
CA GLU A 671 -6.36 16.35 -36.18
C GLU A 671 -6.36 17.47 -35.13
N HIS A 672 -6.34 17.11 -33.84
CA HIS A 672 -6.58 18.08 -32.77
C HIS A 672 -5.32 18.53 -32.02
N HIS A 673 -4.20 17.79 -32.13
CA HIS A 673 -2.99 18.04 -31.35
C HIS A 673 -1.71 18.19 -32.17
N GLN A 674 -1.80 18.41 -33.48
CA GLN A 674 -0.66 18.53 -34.39
C GLN A 674 0.46 19.46 -33.86
N LYS A 675 0.10 20.63 -33.31
CA LYS A 675 1.04 21.59 -32.72
C LYS A 675 1.83 21.03 -31.53
N HIS A 676 1.26 20.06 -30.82
CA HIS A 676 1.89 19.40 -29.69
C HIS A 676 2.74 18.19 -30.10
N LEU A 677 2.42 17.54 -31.23
CA LEU A 677 3.16 16.41 -31.76
C LEU A 677 4.61 16.76 -32.11
N ALA A 678 4.90 18.01 -32.50
CA ALA A 678 6.28 18.47 -32.72
C ALA A 678 7.22 18.33 -31.50
N ALA A 679 6.68 18.12 -30.29
CA ALA A 679 7.48 17.92 -29.08
C ALA A 679 7.86 16.46 -28.81
N ILE A 680 7.32 15.51 -29.60
CA ILE A 680 7.50 14.07 -29.42
C ILE A 680 7.79 13.40 -30.77
N THR A 681 8.32 12.19 -30.73
CA THR A 681 8.44 11.33 -31.91
C THR A 681 7.29 10.34 -31.87
N VAL A 682 6.38 10.40 -32.84
CA VAL A 682 5.25 9.44 -32.94
C VAL A 682 5.69 8.30 -33.87
N ALA A 683 5.48 7.05 -33.44
CA ALA A 683 5.75 5.88 -34.27
C ALA A 683 4.80 5.82 -35.48
N PRO A 684 5.25 5.33 -36.64
CA PRO A 684 4.35 5.09 -37.77
C PRO A 684 3.35 3.97 -37.48
N GLU A 685 3.72 2.98 -36.66
CA GLU A 685 2.86 1.90 -36.20
C GLU A 685 2.10 2.22 -34.91
N ASP A 686 0.96 1.56 -34.71
CA ASP A 686 0.17 1.62 -33.48
C ASP A 686 0.57 0.51 -32.50
N TRP A 687 0.54 0.82 -31.20
CA TRP A 687 0.70 -0.17 -30.13
C TRP A 687 -0.64 -0.78 -29.77
N VAL A 688 -1.17 -1.60 -30.67
CA VAL A 688 -2.44 -2.30 -30.46
C VAL A 688 -2.35 -3.26 -29.27
N ASN A 689 -3.47 -3.42 -28.53
CA ASN A 689 -3.52 -4.34 -27.38
C ASN A 689 -3.37 -5.80 -27.83
N ILE A 690 -2.87 -6.65 -26.94
CA ILE A 690 -2.70 -8.08 -27.18
C ILE A 690 -3.61 -8.93 -26.28
N ILE A 691 -3.73 -10.20 -26.64
CA ILE A 691 -4.53 -11.24 -25.96
C ILE A 691 -3.97 -12.63 -26.23
N ASN A 692 -4.10 -13.54 -25.27
CA ASN A 692 -3.87 -14.95 -25.49
C ASN A 692 -5.14 -15.61 -26.07
N VAL A 693 -5.18 -15.88 -27.38
CA VAL A 693 -6.37 -16.48 -28.01
C VAL A 693 -6.68 -17.86 -27.45
N ALA A 694 -5.65 -18.67 -27.13
CA ALA A 694 -5.84 -19.99 -26.54
C ALA A 694 -6.50 -19.93 -25.16
N GLU A 695 -6.23 -18.88 -24.38
CA GLU A 695 -6.91 -18.66 -23.10
C GLU A 695 -8.38 -18.30 -23.28
N TRP A 696 -8.77 -17.57 -24.33
CA TRP A 696 -10.14 -17.06 -24.49
C TRP A 696 -11.06 -17.96 -25.31
N LYS A 697 -10.51 -18.65 -26.30
CA LYS A 697 -11.25 -19.46 -27.27
C LYS A 697 -12.12 -20.49 -26.57
N ARG A 698 -13.41 -20.51 -26.91
CA ARG A 698 -14.35 -21.53 -26.44
C ARG A 698 -14.04 -22.90 -27.03
N THR A 699 -14.29 -23.94 -26.25
CA THR A 699 -14.11 -25.34 -26.69
C THR A 699 -15.11 -25.70 -27.78
N GLU A 700 -16.38 -25.34 -27.60
CA GLU A 700 -17.47 -25.63 -28.54
C GLU A 700 -18.46 -24.46 -28.62
N ARG A 701 -19.15 -24.34 -29.76
CA ARG A 701 -20.26 -23.40 -29.93
C ARG A 701 -21.45 -23.86 -29.07
N PRO A 702 -22.11 -22.98 -28.30
CA PRO A 702 -23.32 -23.32 -27.57
C PRO A 702 -24.38 -23.91 -28.50
N ALA A 703 -25.01 -25.01 -28.08
CA ALA A 703 -26.16 -25.57 -28.79
C ALA A 703 -27.30 -24.54 -28.79
N ARG A 704 -27.89 -24.27 -29.97
CA ARG A 704 -29.00 -23.32 -30.10
C ARG A 704 -30.21 -23.86 -29.33
N GLN A 705 -30.52 -23.23 -28.21
CA GLN A 705 -31.71 -23.53 -27.40
C GLN A 705 -32.62 -22.29 -27.36
N GLY A 706 -33.53 -22.18 -28.34
CA GLY A 706 -34.52 -21.10 -28.37
C GLY A 706 -34.10 -19.84 -29.12
N ARG A 707 -34.17 -18.68 -28.45
CA ARG A 707 -33.95 -17.34 -29.03
C ARG A 707 -32.47 -17.12 -29.37
N ILE A 708 -32.19 -16.23 -30.33
CA ILE A 708 -30.82 -15.82 -30.66
C ILE A 708 -30.30 -14.90 -29.57
N LYS A 709 -29.17 -15.27 -28.94
CA LYS A 709 -28.55 -14.51 -27.87
C LYS A 709 -27.58 -13.47 -28.43
N ILE A 710 -28.01 -12.21 -28.45
CA ILE A 710 -27.16 -11.08 -28.81
C ILE A 710 -26.48 -10.57 -27.54
N GLY A 711 -25.15 -10.62 -27.51
CA GLY A 711 -24.36 -10.20 -26.37
C GLY A 711 -23.65 -8.87 -26.58
N ARG A 712 -23.49 -8.12 -25.50
CA ARG A 712 -22.52 -7.03 -25.39
C ARG A 712 -22.00 -6.91 -23.97
N HIS A 713 -20.78 -6.40 -23.82
CA HIS A 713 -20.27 -6.03 -22.50
C HIS A 713 -19.53 -4.69 -22.54
N SER A 714 -19.73 -3.87 -21.51
CA SER A 714 -19.15 -2.53 -21.44
C SER A 714 -19.16 -1.97 -20.01
N ARG A 715 -18.33 -0.95 -19.75
CA ARG A 715 -18.46 -0.18 -18.50
C ARG A 715 -19.66 0.76 -18.56
N ALA A 716 -20.22 1.10 -17.40
CA ALA A 716 -21.26 2.10 -17.25
C ALA A 716 -20.79 3.52 -17.58
N GLN A 717 -20.77 3.85 -18.87
CA GLN A 717 -20.44 5.16 -19.40
C GLN A 717 -21.35 5.46 -20.59
N TYR A 718 -21.97 6.65 -20.61
CA TYR A 718 -22.96 7.00 -21.63
C TYR A 718 -22.39 6.94 -23.06
N VAL A 719 -21.12 7.31 -23.23
CA VAL A 719 -20.43 7.27 -24.52
C VAL A 719 -20.28 5.87 -25.12
N LYS A 720 -20.45 4.81 -24.31
CA LYS A 720 -20.36 3.41 -24.77
C LYS A 720 -21.66 2.86 -25.33
N TRP A 721 -22.70 3.68 -25.41
CA TRP A 721 -24.01 3.32 -25.96
C TRP A 721 -24.42 4.32 -27.03
N PRO A 722 -25.27 3.92 -27.99
CA PRO A 722 -26.03 4.87 -28.80
C PRO A 722 -26.74 5.89 -27.91
N ASN A 723 -26.89 7.12 -28.39
CA ASN A 723 -27.52 8.20 -27.65
C ASN A 723 -28.99 8.41 -27.99
N ASP A 724 -29.49 7.66 -28.97
CA ASP A 724 -30.84 7.72 -29.47
C ASP A 724 -31.61 6.41 -29.18
N THR A 725 -32.87 6.55 -28.75
CA THR A 725 -33.72 5.41 -28.37
C THR A 725 -34.14 4.56 -29.56
N GLU A 726 -34.43 5.19 -30.71
CA GLU A 726 -34.82 4.49 -31.93
C GLU A 726 -33.64 3.69 -32.48
N GLU A 727 -32.46 4.30 -32.54
CA GLU A 727 -31.22 3.61 -32.92
C GLU A 727 -30.92 2.42 -31.97
N LEU A 728 -31.03 2.65 -30.65
CA LEU A 728 -30.78 1.60 -29.66
C LEU A 728 -31.70 0.39 -29.83
N LEU A 729 -33.00 0.60 -30.01
CA LEU A 729 -33.99 -0.48 -30.21
C LEU A 729 -33.92 -1.09 -31.62
N THR A 730 -33.40 -0.35 -32.60
CA THR A 730 -33.11 -0.90 -33.93
C THR A 730 -31.98 -1.94 -33.86
N ILE A 731 -30.95 -1.67 -33.04
CA ILE A 731 -29.80 -2.56 -32.85
C ILE A 731 -30.15 -3.71 -31.88
N TYR A 732 -30.81 -3.39 -30.76
CA TYR A 732 -31.17 -4.33 -29.68
C TYR A 732 -32.70 -4.39 -29.50
N PRO A 733 -33.42 -5.11 -30.38
CA PRO A 733 -34.88 -5.06 -30.44
C PRO A 733 -35.57 -5.75 -29.25
N GLU A 734 -36.71 -5.20 -28.84
CA GLU A 734 -37.69 -5.90 -28.01
C GLU A 734 -38.50 -6.88 -28.88
N SER A 735 -37.95 -8.08 -29.07
CA SER A 735 -38.52 -9.10 -29.96
C SER A 735 -38.52 -10.48 -29.31
N LYS A 736 -39.49 -11.31 -29.67
CA LYS A 736 -39.56 -12.72 -29.23
C LYS A 736 -38.50 -13.60 -29.88
N GLU A 737 -37.80 -13.11 -30.90
CA GLU A 737 -36.75 -13.85 -31.61
C GLU A 737 -35.37 -13.71 -30.95
N PHE A 738 -35.15 -12.64 -30.18
CA PHE A 738 -33.85 -12.27 -29.61
C PHE A 738 -33.88 -12.21 -28.08
N GLU A 739 -32.76 -12.60 -27.48
CA GLU A 739 -32.44 -12.36 -26.08
C GLU A 739 -31.19 -11.47 -26.01
N ILE A 740 -31.28 -10.33 -25.31
CA ILE A 740 -30.21 -9.34 -25.28
C ILE A 740 -29.43 -9.47 -23.97
N HIS A 741 -28.22 -10.02 -24.05
CA HIS A 741 -27.35 -10.18 -22.88
C HIS A 741 -26.42 -8.98 -22.75
N VAL A 742 -26.45 -8.33 -21.59
CA VAL A 742 -25.64 -7.13 -21.30
C VAL A 742 -24.82 -7.37 -20.03
N LEU A 743 -23.50 -7.47 -20.17
CA LEU A 743 -22.59 -7.45 -19.02
C LEU A 743 -22.07 -6.03 -18.79
N GLY A 744 -22.65 -5.37 -17.79
CA GLY A 744 -22.30 -4.04 -17.34
C GLY A 744 -22.82 -2.90 -18.22
N GLY A 745 -23.10 -1.77 -17.57
CA GLY A 745 -23.43 -0.50 -18.23
C GLY A 745 -24.87 -0.37 -18.74
N ALA A 746 -25.76 -1.30 -18.40
CA ALA A 746 -27.18 -1.24 -18.73
C ALA A 746 -27.92 -0.02 -18.13
N GLN A 747 -27.35 0.65 -17.13
CA GLN A 747 -27.93 1.86 -16.53
C GLN A 747 -28.06 3.03 -17.52
N VAL A 748 -27.35 2.99 -18.65
CA VAL A 748 -27.47 4.00 -19.72
C VAL A 748 -28.71 3.73 -20.59
N PRO A 749 -28.87 2.53 -21.19
CA PRO A 749 -30.13 2.10 -21.81
C PRO A 749 -31.35 2.30 -20.93
N GLU A 750 -31.28 1.90 -19.65
CA GLU A 750 -32.40 2.04 -18.72
C GLU A 750 -32.87 3.48 -18.60
N LYS A 751 -31.93 4.45 -18.58
CA LYS A 751 -32.25 5.87 -18.55
C LYS A 751 -32.83 6.40 -19.86
N LEU A 752 -32.37 5.88 -21.00
CA LEU A 752 -32.87 6.28 -22.32
C LEU A 752 -34.26 5.72 -22.62
N LEU A 753 -34.48 4.45 -22.25
CA LEU A 753 -35.72 3.70 -22.50
C LEU A 753 -36.77 3.89 -21.39
N GLY A 754 -36.38 4.39 -20.22
CA GLY A 754 -37.21 4.49 -19.02
C GLY A 754 -37.30 3.18 -18.24
N GLN A 755 -37.29 2.03 -18.91
CA GLN A 755 -37.17 0.69 -18.33
C GLN A 755 -36.42 -0.24 -19.28
N ILE A 756 -35.77 -1.27 -18.75
CA ILE A 756 -35.12 -2.31 -19.57
C ILE A 756 -36.19 -3.28 -20.13
N PRO A 757 -36.17 -3.61 -21.43
CA PRO A 757 -37.12 -4.56 -22.02
C PRO A 757 -37.04 -5.96 -21.41
N GLN A 758 -38.14 -6.70 -21.41
CA GLN A 758 -38.22 -8.01 -20.74
C GLN A 758 -37.32 -9.10 -21.35
N ASN A 759 -36.90 -8.93 -22.60
CA ASN A 759 -35.99 -9.86 -23.28
C ASN A 759 -34.51 -9.53 -23.06
N TRP A 760 -34.18 -8.56 -22.19
CA TRP A 760 -32.81 -8.21 -21.84
C TRP A 760 -32.38 -8.89 -20.53
N MET A 761 -31.26 -9.61 -20.59
CA MET A 761 -30.60 -10.22 -19.45
C MET A 761 -29.41 -9.37 -19.04
N VAL A 762 -29.53 -8.66 -17.93
CA VAL A 762 -28.51 -7.72 -17.45
C VAL A 762 -27.72 -8.35 -16.31
N HIS A 763 -26.41 -8.48 -16.53
CA HIS A 763 -25.43 -8.77 -15.48
C HIS A 763 -24.72 -7.49 -15.08
N GLU A 764 -24.53 -7.27 -13.79
CA GLU A 764 -23.79 -6.12 -13.29
C GLU A 764 -22.31 -6.21 -13.64
N PHE A 765 -21.64 -5.05 -13.71
CA PHE A 765 -20.23 -5.01 -14.07
C PHE A 765 -19.37 -5.74 -13.02
N GLY A 766 -18.68 -6.80 -13.44
CA GLY A 766 -17.87 -7.65 -12.56
C GLY A 766 -18.63 -8.77 -11.86
N GLU A 767 -19.92 -8.98 -12.19
CA GLU A 767 -20.70 -10.14 -11.73
C GLU A 767 -20.18 -11.45 -12.33
N ILE A 768 -19.85 -11.42 -13.62
CA ILE A 768 -19.29 -12.54 -14.38
C ILE A 768 -18.03 -12.03 -15.10
N GLU A 769 -17.02 -12.89 -15.23
CA GLU A 769 -15.84 -12.56 -16.02
C GLU A 769 -16.22 -12.44 -17.51
N PRO A 770 -15.71 -11.43 -18.24
CA PRO A 770 -16.07 -11.24 -19.65
C PRO A 770 -15.85 -12.49 -20.51
N LYS A 771 -14.79 -13.26 -20.23
CA LYS A 771 -14.50 -14.51 -20.92
C LYS A 771 -15.65 -15.51 -20.77
N ASP A 772 -16.17 -15.69 -19.56
CA ASP A 772 -17.26 -16.63 -19.25
C ASP A 772 -18.58 -16.15 -19.86
N PHE A 773 -18.87 -14.85 -19.76
CA PHE A 773 -20.02 -14.24 -20.41
C PHE A 773 -20.03 -14.47 -21.93
N LEU A 774 -18.87 -14.34 -22.58
CA LEU A 774 -18.74 -14.56 -24.03
C LEU A 774 -18.95 -16.04 -24.42
N GLN A 775 -18.81 -16.99 -23.49
CA GLN A 775 -19.10 -18.39 -23.77
C GLN A 775 -20.59 -18.64 -24.00
N GLU A 776 -21.47 -17.79 -23.46
CA GLU A 776 -22.92 -18.05 -23.40
C GLU A 776 -23.72 -17.43 -24.56
N ILE A 777 -23.10 -16.52 -25.32
CA ILE A 777 -23.77 -15.73 -26.37
C ILE A 777 -23.53 -16.30 -27.78
N ASP A 778 -24.45 -15.99 -28.69
CA ASP A 778 -24.38 -16.45 -30.08
C ASP A 778 -23.60 -15.48 -30.97
N VAL A 779 -23.89 -14.18 -30.83
CA VAL A 779 -23.33 -13.10 -31.64
C VAL A 779 -23.06 -11.89 -30.76
N PHE A 780 -21.90 -11.27 -30.94
CA PHE A 780 -21.53 -10.05 -30.23
C PHE A 780 -21.85 -8.82 -31.08
N VAL A 781 -22.57 -7.86 -30.51
CA VAL A 781 -22.98 -6.62 -31.21
C VAL A 781 -22.48 -5.41 -30.41
N TYR A 782 -21.81 -4.46 -31.08
CA TYR A 782 -21.23 -3.30 -30.37
C TYR A 782 -21.30 -1.99 -31.16
N TYR A 783 -22.03 -1.02 -30.59
CA TYR A 783 -22.22 0.33 -31.12
C TYR A 783 -22.09 1.34 -29.97
N THR A 784 -21.48 2.48 -30.26
CA THR A 784 -21.13 3.54 -29.30
C THR A 784 -21.73 4.87 -29.72
N HIS A 785 -21.62 5.88 -28.84
CA HIS A 785 -22.08 7.24 -29.13
C HIS A 785 -21.36 7.83 -30.36
N PRO A 786 -22.05 8.55 -31.27
CA PRO A 786 -21.45 9.02 -32.52
C PRO A 786 -20.28 10.00 -32.33
N GLY A 787 -20.34 10.86 -31.32
CA GLY A 787 -19.24 11.78 -30.95
C GLY A 787 -18.10 11.19 -30.10
N TRP A 788 -18.09 9.87 -29.85
CA TRP A 788 -17.08 9.23 -28.99
C TRP A 788 -15.95 8.62 -29.82
N VAL A 789 -14.71 8.95 -29.46
CA VAL A 789 -13.52 8.27 -30.00
C VAL A 789 -13.24 7.03 -29.15
N GLU A 790 -13.76 5.88 -29.56
CA GLU A 790 -13.42 4.61 -28.91
C GLU A 790 -11.95 4.29 -29.18
N ALA A 791 -11.13 4.34 -28.14
CA ALA A 791 -9.67 4.30 -28.29
C ALA A 791 -9.12 3.01 -28.92
N PHE A 792 -9.83 1.88 -28.80
CA PHE A 792 -9.37 0.61 -29.38
C PHE A 792 -10.47 -0.42 -29.62
N GLY A 793 -11.56 -0.43 -28.84
CA GLY A 793 -12.59 -1.47 -28.98
C GLY A 793 -12.15 -2.83 -28.43
N ARG A 794 -11.55 -2.88 -27.23
CA ARG A 794 -11.04 -4.12 -26.61
C ARG A 794 -12.06 -5.25 -26.55
N VAL A 795 -13.31 -4.91 -26.23
CA VAL A 795 -14.43 -5.85 -26.13
C VAL A 795 -14.75 -6.57 -27.44
N ILE A 796 -14.38 -5.96 -28.58
CA ILE A 796 -14.61 -6.52 -29.92
C ILE A 796 -13.64 -7.68 -30.16
N PHE A 797 -12.33 -7.47 -29.97
CA PHE A 797 -11.37 -8.55 -30.19
C PHE A 797 -11.45 -9.61 -29.09
N GLU A 798 -11.89 -9.28 -27.87
CA GLU A 798 -12.19 -10.26 -26.82
C GLU A 798 -13.28 -11.24 -27.27
N ALA A 799 -14.37 -10.74 -27.87
CA ALA A 799 -15.42 -11.58 -28.46
C ALA A 799 -14.88 -12.44 -29.62
N MET A 800 -14.08 -11.85 -30.51
CA MET A 800 -13.42 -12.60 -31.59
C MET A 800 -12.51 -13.70 -31.06
N ALA A 801 -11.69 -13.40 -30.04
CA ALA A 801 -10.79 -14.35 -29.39
C ALA A 801 -11.55 -15.48 -28.69
N ALA A 802 -12.73 -15.18 -28.13
CA ALA A 802 -13.63 -16.18 -27.56
C ALA A 802 -14.29 -17.09 -28.61
N GLY A 803 -14.14 -16.76 -29.91
CA GLY A 803 -14.76 -17.49 -31.00
C GLY A 803 -16.22 -17.08 -31.25
N VAL A 804 -16.62 -15.89 -30.81
CA VAL A 804 -17.95 -15.30 -31.04
C VAL A 804 -17.86 -14.35 -32.24
N PRO A 805 -18.68 -14.51 -33.29
CA PRO A 805 -18.67 -13.59 -34.41
C PRO A 805 -19.24 -12.23 -34.01
N VAL A 806 -18.71 -11.18 -34.63
CA VAL A 806 -18.93 -9.80 -34.20
C VAL A 806 -19.59 -8.97 -35.30
N VAL A 807 -20.67 -8.25 -34.94
CA VAL A 807 -21.38 -7.28 -35.80
C VAL A 807 -21.21 -5.86 -35.24
N ILE A 808 -20.59 -4.97 -36.01
CA ILE A 808 -20.18 -3.62 -35.55
C ILE A 808 -20.33 -2.56 -36.64
N SER A 809 -20.24 -1.29 -36.23
CA SER A 809 -20.27 -0.13 -37.15
C SER A 809 -19.14 -0.19 -38.18
N PRO A 810 -19.37 0.25 -39.45
CA PRO A 810 -18.34 0.36 -40.48
C PRO A 810 -17.12 1.21 -40.10
N SER A 811 -17.25 2.09 -39.10
CA SER A 811 -16.13 2.89 -38.56
C SER A 811 -14.95 2.05 -38.07
N TYR A 812 -15.20 0.81 -37.64
CA TYR A 812 -14.17 -0.12 -37.18
C TYR A 812 -13.47 -0.90 -38.31
N LYS A 813 -13.81 -0.65 -39.58
CA LYS A 813 -13.30 -1.41 -40.73
C LYS A 813 -11.79 -1.33 -40.90
N ASN A 814 -11.20 -0.18 -40.62
CA ASN A 814 -9.74 0.00 -40.69
C ASN A 814 -9.00 -0.83 -39.63
N LEU A 815 -9.62 -1.07 -38.48
CA LEU A 815 -9.00 -1.79 -37.37
C LEU A 815 -9.15 -3.32 -37.50
N PHE A 816 -10.35 -3.80 -37.82
CA PHE A 816 -10.64 -5.25 -37.83
C PHE A 816 -10.72 -5.88 -39.22
N LYS A 817 -10.65 -5.10 -40.30
CA LYS A 817 -10.67 -5.61 -41.70
C LYS A 817 -11.78 -6.65 -41.90
N ASP A 818 -11.52 -7.79 -42.53
CA ASP A 818 -12.57 -8.79 -42.79
C ASP A 818 -12.87 -9.72 -41.59
N ALA A 819 -12.30 -9.43 -40.41
CA ALA A 819 -12.54 -10.22 -39.18
C ALA A 819 -13.90 -9.94 -38.52
N ALA A 820 -14.54 -8.81 -38.85
CA ALA A 820 -15.87 -8.45 -38.36
C ALA A 820 -16.91 -8.37 -39.49
N ILE A 821 -18.19 -8.41 -39.11
CA ILE A 821 -19.31 -8.11 -39.98
C ILE A 821 -19.72 -6.65 -39.74
N TYR A 822 -19.76 -5.86 -40.81
CA TYR A 822 -20.12 -4.44 -40.74
C TYR A 822 -21.59 -4.23 -41.13
N ALA A 823 -22.31 -3.45 -40.32
CA ALA A 823 -23.70 -3.14 -40.54
C ALA A 823 -24.02 -1.71 -40.07
N GLU A 824 -24.86 -1.00 -40.81
CA GLU A 824 -25.56 0.17 -40.25
C GLU A 824 -26.62 -0.30 -39.24
N PRO A 825 -27.08 0.55 -38.29
CA PRO A 825 -28.01 0.16 -37.25
C PRO A 825 -29.23 -0.64 -37.73
N ASP A 826 -29.86 -0.21 -38.84
CA ASP A 826 -31.03 -0.83 -39.47
C ASP A 826 -30.75 -2.21 -40.12
N GLN A 827 -29.48 -2.53 -40.36
CA GLN A 827 -29.04 -3.78 -40.98
C GLN A 827 -28.64 -4.86 -39.96
N VAL A 828 -28.42 -4.49 -38.69
CA VAL A 828 -27.88 -5.38 -37.65
C VAL A 828 -28.70 -6.66 -37.53
N GLN A 829 -30.01 -6.54 -37.38
CA GLN A 829 -30.88 -7.70 -37.17
C GLN A 829 -30.85 -8.67 -38.35
N ALA A 830 -30.86 -8.16 -39.59
CA ALA A 830 -30.78 -8.98 -40.79
C ALA A 830 -29.46 -9.75 -40.87
N LYS A 831 -28.34 -9.10 -40.52
CA LYS A 831 -27.01 -9.73 -40.47
C LYS A 831 -26.91 -10.79 -39.39
N VAL A 832 -27.44 -10.53 -38.20
CA VAL A 832 -27.48 -11.53 -37.11
C VAL A 832 -28.28 -12.75 -37.54
N LYS A 833 -29.46 -12.57 -38.15
CA LYS A 833 -30.29 -13.70 -38.63
C LYS A 833 -29.56 -14.52 -39.70
N GLN A 834 -29.01 -13.85 -40.71
CA GLN A 834 -28.24 -14.51 -41.78
C GLN A 834 -27.11 -15.37 -41.21
N LEU A 835 -26.38 -14.83 -40.24
CA LEU A 835 -25.28 -15.53 -39.58
C LEU A 835 -25.72 -16.75 -38.76
N MET A 836 -26.93 -16.69 -38.18
CA MET A 836 -27.48 -17.78 -37.36
C MET A 836 -28.20 -18.87 -38.18
N GLU A 837 -28.59 -18.57 -39.41
CA GLU A 837 -29.21 -19.51 -40.35
C GLU A 837 -28.18 -20.26 -41.21
N ASP A 838 -27.02 -19.64 -41.48
CA ASP A 838 -25.94 -20.22 -42.27
C ASP A 838 -24.75 -20.64 -41.38
N ALA A 839 -24.70 -21.95 -41.07
CA ALA A 839 -23.64 -22.51 -40.24
C ALA A 839 -22.24 -22.40 -40.88
N GLU A 840 -22.15 -22.52 -42.20
CA GLU A 840 -20.87 -22.41 -42.90
C GLU A 840 -20.34 -20.97 -42.86
N LEU A 841 -21.24 -20.00 -43.04
CA LEU A 841 -20.91 -18.58 -42.88
C LEU A 841 -20.45 -18.27 -41.45
N TYR A 842 -21.13 -18.81 -40.44
CA TYR A 842 -20.75 -18.66 -39.03
C TYR A 842 -19.34 -19.16 -38.77
N GLU A 843 -19.08 -20.44 -39.08
CA GLU A 843 -17.78 -21.06 -38.82
C GLU A 843 -16.65 -20.37 -39.60
N ARG A 844 -16.90 -20.01 -40.85
CA ARG A 844 -15.95 -19.25 -41.67
C ARG A 844 -15.66 -17.87 -41.08
N GLN A 845 -16.66 -17.17 -40.55
CA GLN A 845 -16.45 -15.87 -39.91
C GLN A 845 -15.64 -16.01 -38.62
N VAL A 846 -15.94 -17.02 -37.80
CA VAL A 846 -15.21 -17.31 -36.56
C VAL A 846 -13.76 -17.68 -36.85
N ALA A 847 -13.50 -18.55 -37.84
CA ALA A 847 -12.15 -18.94 -38.23
C ALA A 847 -11.32 -17.73 -38.71
N LYS A 848 -11.90 -16.87 -39.55
CA LYS A 848 -11.27 -15.60 -39.97
C LYS A 848 -10.94 -14.71 -38.78
N ALA A 849 -11.89 -14.55 -37.86
CA ALA A 849 -11.71 -13.71 -36.69
C ALA A 849 -10.60 -14.24 -35.77
N LEU A 850 -10.58 -15.54 -35.46
CA LEU A 850 -9.55 -16.16 -34.64
C LEU A 850 -8.15 -16.02 -35.26
N GLN A 851 -8.02 -16.31 -36.56
CA GLN A 851 -6.75 -16.15 -37.27
C GLN A 851 -6.28 -14.69 -37.23
N PHE A 852 -7.18 -13.75 -37.52
CA PHE A 852 -6.86 -12.32 -37.49
C PHE A 852 -6.41 -11.87 -36.09
N VAL A 853 -7.10 -12.29 -35.03
CA VAL A 853 -6.73 -11.94 -33.67
C VAL A 853 -5.38 -12.52 -33.29
N GLU A 854 -5.09 -13.78 -33.65
CA GLU A 854 -3.78 -14.38 -33.39
C GLU A 854 -2.65 -13.62 -34.11
N GLU A 855 -2.85 -13.27 -35.38
CA GLU A 855 -1.84 -12.58 -36.19
C GLU A 855 -1.65 -11.10 -35.80
N GLN A 856 -2.73 -10.39 -35.42
CA GLN A 856 -2.71 -8.94 -35.23
C GLN A 856 -2.78 -8.50 -33.76
N PHE A 857 -3.17 -9.39 -32.85
CA PHE A 857 -3.31 -9.12 -31.42
C PHE A 857 -2.80 -10.27 -30.54
N GLY A 858 -2.18 -11.31 -31.11
CA GLY A 858 -1.59 -12.41 -30.34
C GLY A 858 -0.32 -11.98 -29.59
N TYR A 859 0.21 -12.89 -28.76
CA TYR A 859 1.43 -12.63 -27.99
C TYR A 859 2.69 -12.54 -28.87
N SER A 860 2.70 -13.18 -30.03
CA SER A 860 3.78 -13.08 -31.03
C SER A 860 4.06 -11.62 -31.43
N LEU A 861 3.01 -10.81 -31.64
CA LEU A 861 3.17 -9.41 -31.96
C LEU A 861 3.89 -8.62 -30.87
N HIS A 862 3.69 -8.97 -29.60
CA HIS A 862 4.42 -8.35 -28.51
C HIS A 862 5.89 -8.78 -28.49
N ALA A 863 6.17 -10.04 -28.79
CA ALA A 863 7.55 -10.53 -28.96
C ALA A 863 8.27 -9.73 -30.06
N ASP A 864 7.67 -9.58 -31.24
CA ASP A 864 8.24 -8.85 -32.38
C ASP A 864 8.54 -7.37 -32.05
N ARG A 865 7.69 -6.73 -31.22
CA ARG A 865 7.91 -5.34 -30.77
C ARG A 865 9.09 -5.17 -29.83
N LEU A 866 9.47 -6.24 -29.13
CA LEU A 866 10.55 -6.24 -28.14
C LEU A 866 11.86 -6.78 -28.74
N GLU A 867 11.79 -7.74 -29.67
CA GLU A 867 12.93 -8.46 -30.25
C GLU A 867 14.11 -7.55 -30.67
N PRO A 868 13.89 -6.40 -31.36
CA PRO A 868 14.99 -5.51 -31.77
C PRO A 868 15.82 -4.94 -30.61
N HIS A 869 15.36 -5.09 -29.38
CA HIS A 869 16.00 -4.56 -28.18
C HIS A 869 16.42 -5.65 -27.18
N LEU A 870 15.98 -6.89 -27.38
CA LEU A 870 16.30 -8.02 -26.51
C LEU A 870 17.52 -8.80 -26.99
N LEU A 871 17.81 -8.79 -28.30
CA LEU A 871 19.03 -9.38 -28.85
C LEU A 871 20.19 -8.37 -28.77
N PRO A 872 21.42 -8.80 -28.41
CA PRO A 872 22.58 -7.95 -28.57
C PRO A 872 22.74 -7.61 -30.06
N THR A 873 22.73 -6.33 -30.40
CA THR A 873 23.02 -5.87 -31.75
C THR A 873 24.39 -6.43 -32.18
N ILE A 874 24.40 -7.21 -33.26
CA ILE A 874 25.60 -7.83 -33.86
C ILE A 874 26.71 -6.79 -34.19
N ALA A 875 26.39 -5.50 -34.17
CA ALA A 875 27.32 -4.39 -34.36
C ALA A 875 28.31 -4.15 -33.21
N GLU A 876 28.14 -4.71 -32.01
CA GLU A 876 29.07 -4.50 -30.88
C GLU A 876 30.14 -5.61 -30.71
N VAL A 877 30.16 -6.62 -31.60
CA VAL A 877 31.15 -7.72 -31.58
C VAL A 877 32.19 -7.62 -32.69
N GLY A 878 32.08 -6.65 -33.60
CA GLY A 878 32.98 -6.48 -34.73
C GLY A 878 33.75 -5.16 -34.71
N ASP A 879 34.72 -5.01 -33.80
CA ASP A 879 35.90 -4.12 -33.99
C ASP A 879 36.91 -4.28 -32.84
N ASN A 880 37.33 -5.53 -32.58
CA ASN A 880 38.46 -5.78 -31.67
C ASN A 880 39.44 -6.84 -32.18
N HIS A 881 39.56 -6.97 -33.50
CA HIS A 881 40.69 -7.64 -34.16
C HIS A 881 41.16 -6.80 -35.35
N HIS A 882 42.01 -5.81 -35.07
CA HIS A 882 43.20 -5.51 -35.87
C HIS A 882 44.22 -4.72 -35.07
#